data_AF-A0A166F4Q2-F1
#
_entry.id   AF-A0A166F4Q2-F1
#
_cell.length_a   1.000
_cell.length_b   1.000
_cell.length_c   1.000
_cell.angle_alpha   90.00
_cell.angle_beta   90.00
_cell.angle_gamma   90.00
#
_symmetry.space_group_name_H-M   'P 1'
#
loop_
_entity.id
_entity.type
_entity.pdbx_description
1 polymer ?
#
loop_
_entity_poly.entity_id
_entity_poly.type
_entity_poly.pdbx_seq_one_letter_code
_entity_poly.pdbx_strand_id
1 'polypeptide(L)'
;MQNFLFCEISAVMCCNMIILIKKKRLWEMYPIGSPSGALNNKRTPKFIGNLKFKWKDDHIELNRFIVIKDGVEKFYPPSEAIRLLKKQAVFLDIRDRDMEEYLTSIDVKYRYVRICKHCVLEGNITIINSKFFYKYHGQNICKLCAEESILRELKLRGFDKRLFANFKKVLNRSGDLDKVISMMDPKFDPLSNSNLTLFDKVELGEDKNIPKIAIDRLKIPNKFKNILDDNNDKFLLPIQYLAIKNGLLKDKDLLVVSATGSGKTLVGELAGVPKALKGEKFVFLTPLVALANQKYGDFKNSYDQLGLKTSIKVGMNRINAKGHLKIKDSNIHDSDIIVGTYEGIDFLIRSGKSDSLNKLGVVLIDEIHTLDDPERGVRLNGLIRRLKKLFPKTQIIGLSATVKNQKQLAQEFDLNLVEYNIRPVPLERHITFVSNEIQRRNIIKKLILKEFNTSSSKGFKGQSIIFTNSRRKTHQIAKFLTKKGIVASPYHSGIPFFKKDKIEKDFANGKIAAVVTTAALAAGVDFPASQVIFESLLMGNKWLTPNEFHQMLGRAGRVSYHDRGIIYLIPEVGNKFDGENEESIAINLLESDVDKININYSVEDTSEQILADISSGTIKTLDELEKFYKSIPIPVDLEMTIDLLLDYNLIKILNPKHTKNSNNKKSKINNPNNKKKITFNELISTKYGKAVSTSFLSIEDGELIKNSLNKISLSYKNKIKGFKNNKTSNNQLKTQYNYFNKKYINKNKNRNNNTKSNINDKNINTKSNIDNENINTKSNTKNNKNKTFYKDIDFDLASSILEIAINLESFNNAFLSPNLHKQIVNVLKVNFSTRLFSESTLDIISSGETISKLDSKYQDALLKIQTDFLRCECKDKPFCNCLEKGISRLIMEDRLLKRDPVEISQKLFKLYQIQIYPGDIFSWLDMIVRLLDAVKRIANAFNLPYIVTESKKLVKLIEN
;
A
#
# COMPACT_ATOMS: atom_id res chain seq x y z
N MET A 1 -15.16 44.88 -24.79
CA MET A 1 -16.55 45.03 -24.26
C MET A 1 -16.64 45.12 -22.72
N GLN A 2 -15.59 45.58 -22.02
CA GLN A 2 -15.63 45.87 -20.56
C GLN A 2 -16.08 47.31 -20.24
N ASN A 3 -16.15 48.19 -21.24
CA ASN A 3 -16.42 49.62 -21.04
C ASN A 3 -17.89 50.05 -21.13
N PHE A 4 -18.81 49.18 -21.55
CA PHE A 4 -20.21 49.60 -21.73
C PHE A 4 -21.06 49.58 -20.44
N LEU A 5 -20.81 48.66 -19.50
CA LEU A 5 -21.55 48.66 -18.21
C LEU A 5 -21.00 49.65 -17.18
N PHE A 6 -19.72 50.01 -17.27
CA PHE A 6 -19.09 50.97 -16.35
C PHE A 6 -19.42 52.42 -16.72
N CYS A 7 -19.67 52.70 -18.01
CA CYS A 7 -20.02 54.05 -18.47
C CYS A 7 -21.49 54.40 -18.20
N GLU A 8 -22.40 53.42 -18.16
CA GLU A 8 -23.83 53.69 -17.89
C GLU A 8 -24.18 53.82 -16.40
N ILE A 9 -23.31 53.37 -15.49
CA ILE A 9 -23.50 53.49 -14.03
C ILE A 9 -22.77 54.72 -13.46
N SER A 10 -21.78 55.30 -14.15
CA SER A 10 -21.01 56.44 -13.62
C SER A 10 -21.77 57.77 -13.61
N ALA A 11 -22.87 57.91 -14.35
CA ALA A 11 -23.68 59.13 -14.37
C ALA A 11 -24.69 59.26 -13.21
N VAL A 12 -24.75 58.29 -12.29
CA VAL A 12 -25.64 58.28 -11.11
C VAL A 12 -24.82 58.00 -9.85
N MET A 13 -23.81 58.84 -9.57
CA MET A 13 -22.89 58.62 -8.45
C MET A 13 -23.29 59.24 -7.11
N CYS A 14 -24.47 59.88 -6.97
CA CYS A 14 -24.90 60.47 -5.68
C CYS A 14 -26.32 60.11 -5.20
N CYS A 15 -27.08 59.28 -5.91
CA CYS A 15 -28.48 58.99 -5.54
C CYS A 15 -28.64 57.58 -4.96
N ASN A 16 -29.37 57.48 -3.85
CA ASN A 16 -29.86 56.19 -3.33
C ASN A 16 -30.72 55.48 -4.40
N MET A 17 -30.72 54.16 -4.37
CA MET A 17 -31.38 53.31 -5.37
C MET A 17 -32.56 52.54 -4.78
N ILE A 18 -33.63 52.43 -5.57
CA ILE A 18 -34.82 51.63 -5.28
C ILE A 18 -34.96 50.54 -6.34
N ILE A 19 -35.19 49.30 -5.90
CA ILE A 19 -35.60 48.20 -6.79
C ILE A 19 -37.07 47.89 -6.54
N LEU A 20 -37.85 47.84 -7.61
CA LEU A 20 -39.23 47.40 -7.62
C LEU A 20 -39.28 45.95 -8.12
N ILE A 21 -39.95 45.09 -7.34
CA ILE A 21 -40.09 43.65 -7.61
C ILE A 21 -41.57 43.31 -7.70
N LYS A 22 -42.00 42.68 -8.80
CA LYS A 22 -43.38 42.22 -8.95
C LYS A 22 -43.67 41.00 -8.08
N LYS A 23 -44.74 41.05 -7.27
CA LYS A 23 -45.26 39.92 -6.49
C LYS A 23 -46.76 39.74 -6.70
N LYS A 24 -47.11 38.84 -7.61
CA LYS A 24 -48.51 38.53 -7.98
C LYS A 24 -49.29 39.81 -8.34
N ARG A 25 -50.09 40.35 -7.40
CA ARG A 25 -50.98 41.52 -7.57
C ARG A 25 -50.46 42.80 -6.91
N LEU A 26 -49.22 42.83 -6.42
CA LEU A 26 -48.60 44.01 -5.82
C LEU A 26 -47.13 44.13 -6.22
N TRP A 27 -46.55 45.29 -5.98
CA TRP A 27 -45.12 45.55 -6.17
C TRP A 27 -44.44 45.82 -4.84
N GLU A 28 -43.32 45.16 -4.60
CA GLU A 28 -42.47 45.40 -3.43
C GLU A 28 -41.36 46.39 -3.80
N MET A 29 -41.15 47.37 -2.95
CA MET A 29 -40.17 48.45 -3.09
C MET A 29 -39.03 48.25 -2.09
N TYR A 30 -37.80 48.18 -2.61
CA TYR A 30 -36.60 47.91 -1.83
C TYR A 30 -35.56 49.02 -1.99
N PRO A 31 -35.42 49.93 -1.00
CA PRO A 31 -34.39 50.97 -1.00
C PRO A 31 -33.06 50.37 -0.51
N ILE A 32 -32.05 50.33 -1.38
CA ILE A 32 -30.78 49.61 -1.12
C ILE A 32 -29.51 50.48 -1.13
N GLY A 33 -29.67 51.81 -1.10
CA GLY A 33 -28.56 52.76 -0.94
C GLY A 33 -27.77 53.01 -2.23
N SER A 34 -26.48 53.33 -2.12
CA SER A 34 -25.62 53.71 -3.26
C SER A 34 -25.41 52.55 -4.26
N PRO A 35 -25.49 52.77 -5.59
CA PRO A 35 -25.18 51.75 -6.59
C PRO A 35 -23.74 51.20 -6.52
N SER A 36 -22.79 51.99 -5.99
CA SER A 36 -21.37 51.60 -5.88
C SER A 36 -21.21 50.36 -5.01
N GLY A 37 -20.67 49.27 -5.58
CA GLY A 37 -20.46 48.00 -4.87
C GLY A 37 -21.73 47.20 -4.58
N ALA A 38 -22.84 47.45 -5.28
CA ALA A 38 -24.09 46.67 -5.12
C ALA A 38 -24.08 45.34 -5.91
N LEU A 39 -23.17 45.22 -6.87
CA LEU A 39 -23.03 44.02 -7.70
C LEU A 39 -22.50 42.84 -6.87
N ASN A 40 -23.25 41.74 -6.84
CA ASN A 40 -22.91 40.50 -6.13
C ASN A 40 -22.66 40.62 -4.62
N ASN A 41 -23.03 41.74 -4.00
CA ASN A 41 -22.96 41.94 -2.56
C ASN A 41 -24.36 41.92 -1.96
N LYS A 42 -24.55 41.10 -0.92
CA LYS A 42 -25.82 40.96 -0.20
C LYS A 42 -26.09 42.25 0.58
N ARG A 43 -27.25 42.87 0.35
CA ARG A 43 -27.66 44.11 1.03
C ARG A 43 -29.00 43.94 1.72
N THR A 44 -29.07 44.44 2.95
CA THR A 44 -30.33 44.55 3.66
C THR A 44 -30.99 45.87 3.28
N PRO A 45 -32.25 45.85 2.77
CA PRO A 45 -32.97 47.05 2.43
C PRO A 45 -33.28 47.86 3.70
N LYS A 46 -33.38 49.19 3.58
CA LYS A 46 -33.74 50.05 4.73
C LYS A 46 -35.12 49.72 5.30
N PHE A 47 -36.02 49.27 4.44
CA PHE A 47 -37.36 48.76 4.72
C PHE A 47 -37.90 48.05 3.46
N ILE A 48 -39.00 47.30 3.56
CA ILE A 48 -39.71 46.72 2.42
C ILE A 48 -41.04 47.45 2.26
N GLY A 49 -41.29 48.02 1.08
CA GLY A 49 -42.50 48.82 0.80
C GLY A 49 -43.48 48.10 -0.11
N ASN A 50 -44.65 47.68 0.37
CA ASN A 50 -45.71 47.11 -0.46
C ASN A 50 -46.53 48.22 -1.13
N LEU A 51 -46.45 48.28 -2.45
CA LEU A 51 -47.20 49.16 -3.33
C LEU A 51 -48.39 48.38 -3.93
N LYS A 52 -49.61 48.75 -3.53
CA LYS A 52 -50.84 48.17 -4.08
C LYS A 52 -51.51 49.15 -5.02
N PHE A 53 -51.75 48.70 -6.25
CA PHE A 53 -52.35 49.49 -7.32
C PHE A 53 -53.83 49.13 -7.51
N LYS A 54 -54.60 50.08 -8.05
CA LYS A 54 -55.98 49.88 -8.52
C LYS A 54 -56.06 50.33 -9.98
N TRP A 55 -56.96 49.74 -10.75
CA TRP A 55 -57.25 50.18 -12.11
C TRP A 55 -58.23 51.35 -12.10
N LYS A 56 -57.98 52.34 -12.94
CA LYS A 56 -58.86 53.49 -13.17
C LYS A 56 -58.69 53.93 -14.61
N ASP A 57 -59.77 53.99 -15.40
CA ASP A 57 -59.78 54.53 -16.77
C ASP A 57 -58.57 54.11 -17.62
N ASP A 58 -58.39 52.80 -17.79
CA ASP A 58 -57.32 52.14 -18.55
C ASP A 58 -55.87 52.33 -18.07
N HIS A 59 -55.64 52.88 -16.87
CA HIS A 59 -54.31 52.95 -16.26
C HIS A 59 -54.31 52.49 -14.79
N ILE A 60 -53.13 52.16 -14.26
CA ILE A 60 -52.97 51.81 -12.84
C ILE A 60 -52.66 53.05 -12.00
N GLU A 61 -53.27 53.15 -10.83
CA GLU A 61 -53.02 54.21 -9.84
C GLU A 61 -52.60 53.59 -8.49
N LEU A 62 -51.60 54.17 -7.82
CA LEU A 62 -51.14 53.70 -6.51
C LEU A 62 -52.18 54.00 -5.44
N ASN A 63 -52.76 52.95 -4.85
CA ASN A 63 -53.84 53.07 -3.87
C ASN A 63 -53.35 52.97 -2.41
N ARG A 64 -52.38 52.08 -2.13
CA ARG A 64 -51.85 51.89 -0.77
C ARG A 64 -50.34 51.71 -0.76
N PHE A 65 -49.70 52.31 0.23
CA PHE A 65 -48.29 52.11 0.54
C PHE A 65 -48.14 51.62 1.98
N ILE A 66 -47.59 50.41 2.14
CA ILE A 66 -47.38 49.78 3.44
C ILE A 66 -45.88 49.53 3.59
N VAL A 67 -45.27 50.08 4.64
CA VAL A 67 -43.84 49.90 4.93
C VAL A 67 -43.70 48.85 6.02
N ILE A 68 -42.90 47.83 5.74
CA ILE A 68 -42.51 46.78 6.67
C ILE A 68 -41.06 47.04 7.08
N LYS A 69 -40.83 47.27 8.37
CA LYS A 69 -39.49 47.44 8.95
C LYS A 69 -39.42 46.72 10.28
N ASP A 70 -38.40 45.89 10.48
CA ASP A 70 -38.18 45.11 11.71
C ASP A 70 -39.41 44.27 12.13
N GLY A 71 -40.18 43.77 11.15
CA GLY A 71 -41.39 43.00 11.36
C GLY A 71 -42.66 43.81 11.66
N VAL A 72 -42.55 45.14 11.77
CA VAL A 72 -43.68 46.04 12.02
C VAL A 72 -44.20 46.62 10.71
N GLU A 73 -45.51 46.48 10.47
CA GLU A 73 -46.19 47.07 9.33
C GLU A 73 -46.75 48.46 9.69
N LYS A 74 -46.44 49.47 8.87
CA LYS A 74 -46.96 50.83 9.04
C LYS A 74 -47.51 51.38 7.72
N PHE A 75 -48.69 51.97 7.78
CA PHE A 75 -49.35 52.58 6.62
C PHE A 75 -48.82 53.98 6.38
N TYR A 76 -48.57 54.31 5.11
CA TYR A 76 -48.17 55.63 4.66
C TYR A 76 -49.06 56.10 3.50
N PRO A 77 -49.27 57.42 3.35
CA PRO A 77 -49.96 57.96 2.18
C PRO A 77 -49.27 57.56 0.87
N PRO A 78 -50.01 57.27 -0.22
CA PRO A 78 -49.42 56.99 -1.54
C PRO A 78 -48.46 58.08 -2.06
N SER A 79 -48.70 59.34 -1.69
CA SER A 79 -47.83 60.48 -2.03
C SER A 79 -46.40 60.32 -1.50
N GLU A 80 -46.20 59.66 -0.36
CA GLU A 80 -44.87 59.39 0.19
C GLU A 80 -44.09 58.38 -0.66
N ALA A 81 -44.76 57.35 -1.19
CA ALA A 81 -44.11 56.40 -2.11
C ALA A 81 -43.68 57.11 -3.40
N ILE A 82 -44.53 57.96 -3.98
CA ILE A 82 -44.22 58.75 -5.18
C ILE A 82 -43.02 59.67 -4.92
N ARG A 83 -43.00 60.35 -3.75
CA ARG A 83 -41.87 61.20 -3.33
C ARG A 83 -40.56 60.41 -3.24
N LEU A 84 -40.60 59.18 -2.75
CA LEU A 84 -39.42 58.31 -2.66
C LEU A 84 -38.92 57.86 -4.04
N LEU A 85 -39.84 57.47 -4.93
CA LEU A 85 -39.52 57.05 -6.31
C LEU A 85 -38.91 58.20 -7.13
N LYS A 86 -39.39 59.44 -6.96
CA LYS A 86 -38.84 60.63 -7.66
C LYS A 86 -37.44 61.03 -7.21
N LYS A 87 -37.05 60.74 -5.96
CA LYS A 87 -35.76 61.16 -5.38
C LYS A 87 -34.62 60.17 -5.62
N GLN A 88 -34.91 58.97 -6.11
CA GLN A 88 -33.99 57.85 -6.15
C GLN A 88 -33.96 57.22 -7.54
N ALA A 89 -32.84 56.57 -7.88
CA ALA A 89 -32.77 55.82 -9.13
C ALA A 89 -33.63 54.56 -9.02
N VAL A 90 -34.60 54.38 -9.91
CA VAL A 90 -35.56 53.26 -9.88
C VAL A 90 -35.15 52.17 -10.85
N PHE A 91 -35.18 50.93 -10.38
CA PHE A 91 -34.87 49.74 -11.18
C PHE A 91 -36.01 48.72 -11.12
N LEU A 92 -36.32 48.11 -12.26
CA LEU A 92 -37.30 47.05 -12.42
C LEU A 92 -36.61 45.69 -12.58
N ASP A 93 -37.15 44.65 -11.95
CA ASP A 93 -36.63 43.28 -12.06
C ASP A 93 -37.19 42.50 -13.27
N ILE A 94 -38.32 42.94 -13.82
CA ILE A 94 -39.02 42.38 -14.97
C ILE A 94 -39.58 43.50 -15.85
N ARG A 95 -39.83 43.21 -17.14
CA ARG A 95 -40.61 44.09 -18.01
C ARG A 95 -42.09 43.96 -17.69
N ASP A 96 -42.77 45.07 -17.50
CA ASP A 96 -44.18 45.10 -17.14
C ASP A 96 -44.80 46.40 -17.65
N ARG A 97 -45.62 46.29 -18.70
CA ARG A 97 -46.16 47.44 -19.42
C ARG A 97 -46.88 48.43 -18.50
N ASP A 98 -47.75 47.92 -17.63
CA ASP A 98 -48.56 48.74 -16.72
C ASP A 98 -47.68 49.56 -15.76
N MET A 99 -46.63 48.95 -15.20
CA MET A 99 -45.69 49.68 -14.35
C MET A 99 -44.80 50.65 -15.10
N GLU A 100 -44.38 50.30 -16.32
CA GLU A 100 -43.57 51.16 -17.16
C GLU A 100 -44.34 52.44 -17.53
N GLU A 101 -45.62 52.29 -17.89
CA GLU A 101 -46.54 53.40 -18.14
C GLU A 101 -46.79 54.23 -16.86
N TYR A 102 -47.01 53.57 -15.71
CA TYR A 102 -47.17 54.26 -14.43
C TYR A 102 -45.95 55.08 -14.01
N LEU A 103 -44.75 54.51 -14.09
CA LEU A 103 -43.51 55.24 -13.75
C LEU A 103 -43.29 56.43 -14.68
N THR A 104 -43.65 56.28 -15.96
CA THR A 104 -43.56 57.36 -16.95
C THR A 104 -44.57 58.48 -16.67
N SER A 105 -45.80 58.14 -16.29
CA SER A 105 -46.85 59.13 -15.98
C SER A 105 -46.53 59.99 -14.75
N ILE A 106 -45.74 59.46 -13.82
CA ILE A 106 -45.23 60.22 -12.67
C ILE A 106 -43.84 60.84 -12.89
N ASP A 107 -43.32 60.86 -14.13
CA ASP A 107 -41.99 61.40 -14.48
C ASP A 107 -40.81 60.73 -13.71
N VAL A 108 -40.85 59.40 -13.59
CA VAL A 108 -39.79 58.59 -12.97
C VAL A 108 -39.10 57.74 -14.03
N LYS A 109 -37.83 58.05 -14.31
CA LYS A 109 -36.97 57.23 -15.17
C LYS A 109 -36.61 55.93 -14.49
N TYR A 110 -36.69 54.82 -15.22
CA TYR A 110 -36.36 53.49 -14.71
C TYR A 110 -35.32 52.76 -15.58
N ARG A 111 -34.68 51.75 -15.00
CA ARG A 111 -33.75 50.83 -15.69
C ARG A 111 -34.04 49.38 -15.29
N TYR A 112 -33.55 48.41 -16.06
CA TYR A 112 -33.71 47.01 -15.69
C TYR A 112 -32.50 46.47 -14.95
N VAL A 113 -32.76 45.61 -13.97
CA VAL A 113 -31.72 44.93 -13.20
C VAL A 113 -32.08 43.48 -13.00
N ARG A 114 -31.07 42.60 -12.99
CA ARG A 114 -31.27 41.20 -12.57
C ARG A 114 -30.93 41.08 -11.10
N ILE A 115 -31.78 40.39 -10.36
CA ILE A 115 -31.62 40.19 -8.92
C ILE A 115 -31.62 38.71 -8.55
N CYS A 116 -30.94 38.39 -7.47
CA CYS A 116 -31.00 37.06 -6.86
C CYS A 116 -32.35 36.89 -6.16
N LYS A 117 -33.20 35.99 -6.68
CA LYS A 117 -34.51 35.70 -6.07
C LYS A 117 -34.40 35.06 -4.68
N HIS A 118 -33.32 34.31 -4.42
CA HIS A 118 -33.08 33.70 -3.11
C HIS A 118 -32.78 34.73 -2.02
N CYS A 119 -31.99 35.77 -2.33
CA CYS A 119 -31.77 36.87 -1.38
C CYS A 119 -33.10 37.54 -1.01
N VAL A 120 -33.97 37.76 -1.98
CA VAL A 120 -35.27 38.43 -1.78
C VAL A 120 -36.16 37.64 -0.82
N LEU A 121 -36.13 36.30 -0.90
CA LEU A 121 -36.84 35.43 0.04
C LEU A 121 -36.32 35.57 1.48
N GLU A 122 -35.02 35.82 1.65
CA GLU A 122 -34.38 36.09 2.96
C GLU A 122 -34.48 37.56 3.37
N GLY A 123 -35.29 38.38 2.69
CA GLY A 123 -35.44 39.81 2.97
C GLY A 123 -34.25 40.68 2.55
N ASN A 124 -33.29 40.13 1.80
CA ASN A 124 -32.12 40.83 1.29
C ASN A 124 -32.22 41.07 -0.22
N ILE A 125 -31.37 41.94 -0.77
CA ILE A 125 -31.22 42.12 -2.21
C ILE A 125 -29.77 41.95 -2.61
N THR A 126 -29.57 41.21 -3.71
CA THR A 126 -28.30 41.16 -4.43
C THR A 126 -28.57 41.37 -5.92
N ILE A 127 -27.84 42.30 -6.53
CA ILE A 127 -27.85 42.49 -7.98
C ILE A 127 -26.86 41.51 -8.62
N ILE A 128 -27.29 40.82 -9.67
CA ILE A 128 -26.48 39.88 -10.44
C ILE A 128 -26.29 40.39 -11.87
N ASN A 129 -25.16 40.09 -12.49
CA ASN A 129 -24.94 40.36 -13.92
C ASN A 129 -24.95 39.06 -14.74
N SER A 130 -24.79 39.18 -16.06
CA SER A 130 -24.74 38.05 -16.99
C SER A 130 -23.51 37.15 -16.85
N LYS A 131 -22.47 37.56 -16.10
CA LYS A 131 -21.22 36.80 -15.96
C LYS A 131 -21.08 36.07 -14.62
N PHE A 132 -21.82 36.48 -13.60
CA PHE A 132 -21.64 35.99 -12.23
C PHE A 132 -22.97 35.66 -11.56
N PHE A 133 -23.66 34.65 -12.10
CA PHE A 133 -24.84 34.04 -11.51
C PHE A 133 -24.76 32.51 -11.65
N TYR A 134 -25.51 31.80 -10.80
CA TYR A 134 -25.65 30.34 -10.89
C TYR A 134 -27.12 30.00 -11.07
N LYS A 135 -27.40 28.89 -11.76
CA LYS A 135 -28.76 28.36 -11.91
C LYS A 135 -29.13 27.49 -10.71
N TYR A 136 -30.35 27.65 -10.21
CA TYR A 136 -30.94 26.80 -9.18
C TYR A 136 -32.46 26.76 -9.34
N HIS A 137 -33.05 25.58 -9.53
CA HIS A 137 -34.46 25.36 -9.84
C HIS A 137 -35.00 26.29 -10.95
N GLY A 138 -34.19 26.47 -12.01
CA GLY A 138 -34.51 27.34 -13.14
C GLY A 138 -34.39 28.85 -12.88
N GLN A 139 -33.99 29.27 -11.68
CA GLN A 139 -33.78 30.67 -11.31
C GLN A 139 -32.29 31.04 -11.26
N ASN A 140 -31.99 32.33 -11.42
CA ASN A 140 -30.62 32.85 -11.27
C ASN A 140 -30.40 33.33 -9.84
N ILE A 141 -29.37 32.79 -9.20
CA ILE A 141 -28.96 33.14 -7.83
C ILE A 141 -27.54 33.72 -7.82
N CYS A 142 -27.23 34.51 -6.79
CA CYS A 142 -25.89 35.06 -6.59
C CYS A 142 -24.93 34.02 -6.02
N LYS A 143 -23.63 34.30 -6.10
CA LYS A 143 -22.55 33.44 -5.58
C LYS A 143 -22.70 33.12 -4.10
N LEU A 144 -23.03 34.12 -3.28
CA LEU A 144 -23.19 33.95 -1.83
C LEU A 144 -24.30 32.94 -1.51
N CYS A 145 -25.49 33.11 -2.09
CA CYS A 145 -26.59 32.16 -1.88
C CYS A 145 -26.24 30.76 -2.37
N ALA A 146 -25.58 30.62 -3.52
CA ALA A 146 -25.18 29.31 -4.03
C ALA A 146 -24.19 28.61 -3.09
N GLU A 147 -23.20 29.35 -2.58
CA GLU A 147 -22.22 28.84 -1.63
C GLU A 147 -22.85 28.48 -0.26
N GLU A 148 -23.76 29.32 0.25
CA GLU A 148 -24.54 29.05 1.47
C GLU A 148 -25.40 27.79 1.33
N SER A 149 -26.05 27.59 0.17
CA SER A 149 -26.83 26.38 -0.13
C SER A 149 -25.97 25.12 -0.13
N ILE A 150 -24.76 25.16 -0.73
CA ILE A 150 -23.83 24.01 -0.68
C ILE A 150 -23.47 23.69 0.77
N LEU A 151 -23.08 24.69 1.57
CA LEU A 151 -22.73 24.48 2.98
C LEU A 151 -23.88 23.88 3.79
N ARG A 152 -25.12 24.32 3.51
CA ARG A 152 -26.32 23.78 4.14
C ARG A 152 -26.54 22.32 3.75
N GLU A 153 -26.45 21.97 2.47
CA GLU A 153 -26.60 20.59 1.99
C GLU A 153 -25.52 19.66 2.54
N LEU A 154 -24.26 20.10 2.59
CA LEU A 154 -23.17 19.33 3.19
C LEU A 154 -23.49 18.96 4.64
N LYS A 155 -23.93 19.95 5.44
CA LYS A 155 -24.30 19.74 6.84
C LYS A 155 -25.49 18.79 6.98
N LEU A 156 -26.55 18.99 6.17
CA LEU A 156 -27.76 18.17 6.23
C LEU A 156 -27.49 16.71 5.88
N ARG A 157 -26.58 16.45 4.94
CA ARG A 157 -26.26 15.10 4.45
C ARG A 157 -25.06 14.45 5.15
N GLY A 158 -24.49 15.12 6.16
CA GLY A 158 -23.40 14.58 6.97
C GLY A 158 -22.02 14.58 6.31
N PHE A 159 -21.82 15.37 5.27
CA PHE A 159 -20.50 15.53 4.64
C PHE A 159 -19.58 16.43 5.48
N ASP A 160 -18.29 16.16 5.41
CA ASP A 160 -17.27 17.04 5.97
C ASP A 160 -17.27 18.43 5.28
N LYS A 161 -17.23 19.50 6.08
CA LYS A 161 -17.20 20.89 5.59
C LYS A 161 -15.97 21.18 4.71
N ARG A 162 -14.86 20.45 4.90
CA ARG A 162 -13.63 20.56 4.10
C ARG A 162 -13.88 20.36 2.59
N LEU A 163 -14.91 19.58 2.23
CA LEU A 163 -15.32 19.36 0.83
C LEU A 163 -15.90 20.59 0.12
N PHE A 164 -16.26 21.65 0.85
CA PHE A 164 -16.86 22.84 0.28
C PHE A 164 -16.02 23.43 -0.86
N ALA A 165 -14.69 23.44 -0.72
CA ALA A 165 -13.80 23.93 -1.75
C ALA A 165 -13.93 23.15 -3.06
N ASN A 166 -14.07 21.82 -2.99
CA ASN A 166 -14.26 20.96 -4.15
C ASN A 166 -15.62 21.22 -4.82
N PHE A 167 -16.72 21.21 -4.06
CA PHE A 167 -18.05 21.50 -4.63
C PHE A 167 -18.15 22.91 -5.22
N LYS A 168 -17.45 23.89 -4.63
CA LYS A 168 -17.32 25.23 -5.18
C LYS A 168 -16.56 25.24 -6.52
N LYS A 169 -15.48 24.45 -6.67
CA LYS A 169 -14.80 24.28 -7.97
C LYS A 169 -15.78 23.71 -9.02
N VAL A 170 -16.55 22.68 -8.66
CA VAL A 170 -17.56 22.10 -9.56
C VAL A 170 -18.66 23.11 -9.92
N LEU A 171 -19.17 23.88 -8.95
CA LEU A 171 -20.16 24.93 -9.16
C LEU A 171 -19.66 25.99 -10.14
N ASN A 172 -18.41 26.44 -9.99
CA ASN A 172 -17.79 27.43 -10.88
C ASN A 172 -17.66 26.90 -12.31
N ARG A 173 -17.38 25.60 -12.48
CA ARG A 173 -17.31 24.94 -13.79
C ARG A 173 -18.68 24.69 -14.41
N SER A 174 -19.67 24.29 -13.61
CA SER A 174 -21.00 23.90 -14.10
C SER A 174 -21.94 25.09 -14.32
N GLY A 175 -21.78 26.17 -13.55
CA GLY A 175 -22.71 27.30 -13.48
C GLY A 175 -24.09 26.93 -12.92
N ASP A 176 -24.24 25.74 -12.33
CA ASP A 176 -25.52 25.10 -12.04
C ASP A 176 -25.46 24.37 -10.70
N LEU A 177 -26.22 24.87 -9.72
CA LEU A 177 -26.27 24.37 -8.36
C LEU A 177 -27.06 23.07 -8.26
N ASP A 178 -28.09 22.85 -9.08
CA ASP A 178 -28.87 21.60 -9.06
C ASP A 178 -27.97 20.41 -9.40
N LYS A 179 -27.07 20.59 -10.38
CA LYS A 179 -26.05 19.59 -10.73
C LYS A 179 -25.09 19.31 -9.57
N VAL A 180 -24.65 20.33 -8.85
CA VAL A 180 -23.73 20.18 -7.71
C VAL A 180 -24.41 19.44 -6.56
N ILE A 181 -25.64 19.82 -6.21
CA ILE A 181 -26.44 19.15 -5.17
C ILE A 181 -26.74 17.70 -5.56
N SER A 182 -26.97 17.42 -6.85
CA SER A 182 -27.22 16.05 -7.33
C SER A 182 -26.05 15.09 -7.04
N MET A 183 -24.80 15.58 -6.96
CA MET A 183 -23.64 14.76 -6.60
C MET A 183 -23.69 14.26 -5.15
N MET A 184 -24.47 14.92 -4.30
CA MET A 184 -24.69 14.54 -2.90
C MET A 184 -25.89 13.59 -2.76
N ASP A 185 -26.58 13.25 -3.85
CA ASP A 185 -27.72 12.34 -3.85
C ASP A 185 -27.27 10.87 -3.82
N PRO A 186 -27.82 10.02 -2.94
CA PRO A 186 -27.58 8.58 -2.95
C PRO A 186 -27.93 7.86 -4.28
N LYS A 187 -28.73 8.49 -5.15
CA LYS A 187 -29.09 7.97 -6.48
C LYS A 187 -28.21 8.54 -7.60
N PHE A 188 -27.22 9.36 -7.27
CA PHE A 188 -26.31 9.92 -8.26
C PHE A 188 -25.63 8.83 -9.08
N ASP A 189 -25.72 8.94 -10.40
CA ASP A 189 -25.02 8.04 -11.32
C ASP A 189 -23.76 8.74 -11.87
N PRO A 190 -22.55 8.29 -11.47
CA PRO A 190 -21.31 8.89 -11.93
C PRO A 190 -21.04 8.67 -13.42
N LEU A 191 -21.68 7.67 -14.04
CA LEU A 191 -21.45 7.36 -15.46
C LEU A 191 -22.11 8.35 -16.41
N SER A 192 -23.33 8.78 -16.11
CA SER A 192 -24.05 9.79 -16.88
C SER A 192 -23.55 11.20 -16.60
N ASN A 193 -22.88 11.40 -15.46
CA ASN A 193 -22.38 12.69 -15.00
C ASN A 193 -20.85 12.72 -14.84
N SER A 194 -20.14 12.12 -15.79
CA SER A 194 -18.67 11.99 -15.74
C SER A 194 -17.93 13.33 -15.61
N ASN A 195 -18.48 14.38 -16.23
CA ASN A 195 -17.96 15.75 -16.12
C ASN A 195 -18.11 16.36 -14.72
N LEU A 196 -19.10 15.92 -13.93
CA LEU A 196 -19.28 16.39 -12.55
C LEU A 196 -18.33 15.67 -11.59
N THR A 197 -18.10 14.38 -11.81
CA THR A 197 -17.16 13.57 -10.99
C THR A 197 -15.70 13.88 -11.27
N LEU A 198 -15.38 14.42 -12.45
CA LEU A 198 -14.01 14.78 -12.82
C LEU A 198 -13.46 15.83 -11.85
N PHE A 199 -12.47 15.43 -11.07
CA PHE A 199 -11.71 16.31 -10.19
C PHE A 199 -10.76 17.15 -11.03
N ASP A 200 -9.87 16.49 -11.77
CA ASP A 200 -8.95 17.12 -12.72
C ASP A 200 -8.46 16.13 -13.79
N LYS A 201 -7.71 16.67 -14.76
CA LYS A 201 -6.97 15.90 -15.75
C LYS A 201 -5.50 16.21 -15.59
N VAL A 202 -4.68 15.18 -15.40
CA VAL A 202 -3.23 15.31 -15.48
C VAL A 202 -2.87 15.27 -16.96
N GLU A 203 -2.54 16.45 -17.51
CA GLU A 203 -2.30 16.65 -18.94
C GLU A 203 -0.95 16.07 -19.40
N LEU A 204 -0.86 15.84 -20.72
CA LEU A 204 0.39 15.54 -21.41
C LEU A 204 1.25 16.80 -21.41
N GLY A 205 2.44 16.76 -20.81
CA GLY A 205 3.45 17.77 -21.10
C GLY A 205 3.88 17.67 -22.56
N GLU A 206 4.05 18.80 -23.24
CA GLU A 206 4.54 18.82 -24.62
C GLU A 206 6.05 18.55 -24.65
N ASP A 207 6.44 17.54 -25.41
CA ASP A 207 7.82 17.07 -25.55
C ASP A 207 8.60 17.86 -26.61
N LYS A 208 8.48 19.20 -26.60
CA LYS A 208 8.94 20.06 -27.71
C LYS A 208 10.47 20.04 -27.95
N ASN A 209 11.25 19.50 -27.02
CA ASN A 209 12.72 19.60 -27.03
C ASN A 209 13.46 18.24 -27.04
N ILE A 210 12.78 17.09 -27.19
CA ILE A 210 13.43 15.78 -27.18
C ILE A 210 13.43 15.16 -28.58
N PRO A 211 14.61 14.94 -29.19
CA PRO A 211 14.69 14.36 -30.54
C PRO A 211 14.32 12.88 -30.53
N LYS A 212 13.62 12.44 -31.59
CA LYS A 212 13.45 11.00 -31.86
C LYS A 212 14.77 10.41 -32.36
N ILE A 213 15.39 9.56 -31.54
CA ILE A 213 16.66 8.89 -31.88
C ILE A 213 16.42 7.41 -32.10
N ALA A 214 16.83 6.92 -33.28
CA ALA A 214 16.80 5.49 -33.60
C ALA A 214 17.87 4.72 -32.80
N ILE A 215 17.52 3.52 -32.33
CA ILE A 215 18.43 2.66 -31.56
C ILE A 215 19.70 2.29 -32.36
N ASP A 216 19.57 2.17 -33.69
CA ASP A 216 20.70 1.91 -34.59
C ASP A 216 21.87 2.89 -34.45
N ARG A 217 21.59 4.14 -34.07
CA ARG A 217 22.60 5.19 -33.92
C ARG A 217 23.42 5.05 -32.62
N LEU A 218 23.02 4.15 -31.73
CA LEU A 218 23.69 3.96 -30.44
C LEU A 218 25.03 3.24 -30.61
N LYS A 219 26.01 3.64 -29.80
CA LYS A 219 27.33 3.00 -29.72
C LYS A 219 27.29 1.78 -28.80
N ILE A 220 26.41 0.83 -29.10
CA ILE A 220 26.26 -0.45 -28.39
C ILE A 220 26.50 -1.63 -29.33
N PRO A 221 26.83 -2.83 -28.82
CA PRO A 221 27.11 -3.99 -29.66
C PRO A 221 25.96 -4.35 -30.61
N ASN A 222 26.27 -4.63 -31.88
CA ASN A 222 25.25 -4.93 -32.91
C ASN A 222 24.37 -6.13 -32.54
N LYS A 223 24.94 -7.17 -31.91
CA LYS A 223 24.16 -8.32 -31.42
C LYS A 223 23.05 -7.92 -30.44
N PHE A 224 23.31 -6.91 -29.60
CA PHE A 224 22.31 -6.42 -28.67
C PHE A 224 21.26 -5.53 -29.36
N LYS A 225 21.66 -4.72 -30.36
CA LYS A 225 20.71 -3.93 -31.16
C LYS A 225 19.63 -4.80 -31.82
N ASN A 226 20.04 -5.92 -32.42
CA ASN A 226 19.10 -6.84 -33.08
C ASN A 226 17.99 -7.33 -32.13
N ILE A 227 18.32 -7.56 -30.86
CA ILE A 227 17.35 -8.00 -29.83
C ILE A 227 16.39 -6.87 -29.47
N LEU A 228 16.87 -5.62 -29.45
CA LEU A 228 16.01 -4.46 -29.20
C LEU A 228 15.04 -4.21 -30.37
N ASP A 229 15.48 -4.44 -31.61
CA ASP A 229 14.63 -4.32 -32.80
C ASP A 229 13.52 -5.38 -32.82
N ASP A 230 13.81 -6.64 -32.45
CA ASP A 230 12.82 -7.71 -32.36
C ASP A 230 11.72 -7.44 -31.30
N ASN A 231 12.03 -6.62 -30.30
CA ASN A 231 11.10 -6.16 -29.27
C ASN A 231 10.24 -4.95 -29.68
N ASN A 232 10.28 -4.53 -30.96
CA ASN A 232 9.62 -3.36 -31.53
C ASN A 232 10.11 -1.99 -31.01
N ASP A 233 11.28 -1.91 -30.37
CA ASP A 233 11.84 -0.65 -29.88
C ASP A 233 12.68 0.05 -30.96
N LYS A 234 12.04 0.64 -31.98
CA LYS A 234 12.78 1.33 -33.07
C LYS A 234 13.41 2.66 -32.65
N PHE A 235 12.85 3.31 -31.63
CA PHE A 235 13.26 4.64 -31.17
C PHE A 235 13.35 4.69 -29.65
N LEU A 236 14.30 5.49 -29.16
CA LEU A 236 14.43 5.75 -27.74
C LEU A 236 13.25 6.56 -27.20
N LEU A 237 12.78 6.15 -26.02
CA LEU A 237 11.88 6.96 -25.21
C LEU A 237 12.62 8.14 -24.58
N PRO A 238 11.91 9.23 -24.23
CA PRO A 238 12.53 10.45 -23.71
C PRO A 238 13.47 10.25 -22.53
N ILE A 239 13.07 9.45 -21.53
CA ILE A 239 13.90 9.18 -20.36
C ILE A 239 15.18 8.40 -20.72
N GLN A 240 15.13 7.54 -21.74
CA GLN A 240 16.28 6.76 -22.20
C GLN A 240 17.28 7.67 -22.92
N TYR A 241 16.79 8.57 -23.77
CA TYR A 241 17.64 9.60 -24.38
C TYR A 241 18.30 10.50 -23.33
N LEU A 242 17.52 11.01 -22.37
CA LEU A 242 18.02 11.87 -21.31
C LEU A 242 19.08 11.15 -20.45
N ALA A 243 18.91 9.86 -20.16
CA ALA A 243 19.92 9.08 -19.46
C ALA A 243 21.23 8.99 -20.26
N ILE A 244 21.17 8.70 -21.56
CA ILE A 244 22.36 8.66 -22.43
C ILE A 244 23.05 10.03 -22.48
N LYS A 245 22.28 11.11 -22.63
CA LYS A 245 22.80 12.49 -22.65
C LYS A 245 23.54 12.83 -21.35
N ASN A 246 23.05 12.35 -20.20
CA ASN A 246 23.67 12.52 -18.88
C ASN A 246 24.80 11.53 -18.59
N GLY A 247 25.25 10.77 -19.58
CA GLY A 247 26.46 9.95 -19.47
C GLY A 247 26.23 8.49 -19.12
N LEU A 248 25.02 7.93 -19.33
CA LEU A 248 24.75 6.49 -19.14
C LEU A 248 25.80 5.61 -19.81
N LEU A 249 26.14 5.88 -21.07
CA LEU A 249 27.13 5.11 -21.85
C LEU A 249 28.58 5.58 -21.62
N LYS A 250 28.80 6.52 -20.68
CA LYS A 250 30.10 7.04 -20.26
C LYS A 250 30.41 6.64 -18.82
N ASP A 251 29.79 5.55 -18.34
CA ASP A 251 29.96 4.99 -17.01
C ASP A 251 29.69 6.00 -15.87
N LYS A 252 28.77 6.96 -16.09
CA LYS A 252 28.34 7.88 -15.03
C LYS A 252 27.26 7.25 -14.17
N ASP A 253 27.37 7.43 -12.86
CA ASP A 253 26.33 7.08 -11.91
C ASP A 253 25.09 7.96 -12.10
N LEU A 254 23.89 7.36 -12.16
CA LEU A 254 22.65 8.06 -12.47
C LEU A 254 21.54 7.76 -11.46
N LEU A 255 20.75 8.79 -11.12
CA LEU A 255 19.42 8.64 -10.52
C LEU A 255 18.38 9.03 -11.57
N VAL A 256 17.65 8.03 -12.08
CA VAL A 256 16.69 8.19 -13.16
C VAL A 256 15.28 8.22 -12.58
N VAL A 257 14.67 9.41 -12.58
CA VAL A 257 13.35 9.66 -12.00
C VAL A 257 12.33 9.92 -13.08
N SER A 258 11.33 9.06 -13.19
CA SER A 258 10.21 9.26 -14.12
C SER A 258 8.95 8.50 -13.70
N ALA A 259 7.81 8.90 -14.27
CA ALA A 259 6.53 8.22 -14.06
C ALA A 259 6.60 6.71 -14.40
N THR A 260 5.72 5.90 -13.80
CA THR A 260 5.59 4.48 -14.13
C THR A 260 5.18 4.28 -15.59
N GLY A 261 5.76 3.29 -16.27
CA GLY A 261 5.45 3.00 -17.69
C GLY A 261 6.20 3.86 -18.73
N SER A 262 7.24 4.59 -18.33
CA SER A 262 8.11 5.40 -19.21
C SER A 262 9.28 4.63 -19.85
N GLY A 263 9.41 3.32 -19.59
CA GLY A 263 10.50 2.48 -20.12
C GLY A 263 11.84 2.61 -19.37
N LYS A 264 11.80 2.83 -18.04
CA LYS A 264 12.99 2.91 -17.17
C LYS A 264 13.90 1.68 -17.23
N THR A 265 13.33 0.48 -17.39
CA THR A 265 14.08 -0.79 -17.37
C THR A 265 15.18 -0.83 -18.44
N LEU A 266 14.86 -0.38 -19.66
CA LEU A 266 15.80 -0.36 -20.78
C LEU A 266 17.01 0.54 -20.51
N VAL A 267 16.89 1.56 -19.64
CA VAL A 267 18.03 2.39 -19.23
C VAL A 267 19.11 1.55 -18.56
N GLY A 268 18.71 0.63 -17.67
CA GLY A 268 19.66 -0.27 -17.03
C GLY A 268 20.25 -1.30 -17.99
N GLU A 269 19.43 -1.83 -18.91
CA GLU A 269 19.86 -2.80 -19.91
C GLU A 269 20.87 -2.19 -20.90
N LEU A 270 20.67 -0.94 -21.32
CA LEU A 270 21.59 -0.19 -22.17
C LEU A 270 22.98 0.03 -21.56
N ALA A 271 23.08 0.08 -20.22
CA ALA A 271 24.37 0.15 -19.53
C ALA A 271 24.94 -1.25 -19.23
N GLY A 272 24.11 -2.15 -18.70
CA GLY A 272 24.52 -3.44 -18.17
C GLY A 272 24.87 -4.49 -19.23
N VAL A 273 24.05 -4.66 -20.27
CA VAL A 273 24.26 -5.72 -21.28
C VAL A 273 25.54 -5.51 -22.09
N PRO A 274 25.89 -4.29 -22.55
CA PRO A 274 27.17 -4.07 -23.20
C PRO A 274 28.40 -4.36 -22.31
N LYS A 275 28.29 -4.16 -20.99
CA LYS A 275 29.33 -4.47 -20.01
C LYS A 275 29.43 -5.98 -19.77
N ALA A 276 28.29 -6.67 -19.68
CA ALA A 276 28.19 -8.13 -19.65
C ALA A 276 28.90 -8.78 -20.86
N LEU A 277 28.69 -8.25 -22.07
CA LEU A 277 29.37 -8.73 -23.28
C LEU A 277 30.89 -8.50 -23.29
N LYS A 278 31.40 -7.60 -22.44
CA LYS A 278 32.84 -7.37 -22.24
C LYS A 278 33.43 -8.20 -21.08
N GLY A 279 32.63 -9.04 -20.43
CA GLY A 279 33.05 -9.87 -19.30
C GLY A 279 33.05 -9.16 -17.95
N GLU A 280 32.38 -8.01 -17.83
CA GLU A 280 32.04 -7.37 -16.56
C GLU A 280 30.65 -7.82 -16.10
N LYS A 281 30.38 -7.91 -14.79
CA LYS A 281 29.06 -8.35 -14.30
C LYS A 281 28.03 -7.22 -14.33
N PHE A 282 26.80 -7.57 -14.68
CA PHE A 282 25.62 -6.73 -14.55
C PHE A 282 24.70 -7.26 -13.44
N VAL A 283 24.48 -6.48 -12.38
CA VAL A 283 23.55 -6.80 -11.30
C VAL A 283 22.27 -5.96 -11.44
N PHE A 284 21.12 -6.63 -11.48
CA PHE A 284 19.79 -6.01 -11.48
C PHE A 284 19.10 -6.30 -10.14
N LEU A 285 18.94 -5.27 -9.32
CA LEU A 285 18.28 -5.35 -8.02
C LEU A 285 16.81 -4.96 -8.10
N THR A 286 15.95 -5.73 -7.45
CA THR A 286 14.51 -5.46 -7.32
C THR A 286 14.07 -5.52 -5.85
N PRO A 287 12.98 -4.83 -5.47
CA PRO A 287 12.47 -4.86 -4.09
C PRO A 287 11.74 -6.17 -3.73
N LEU A 288 11.31 -6.97 -4.71
CA LEU A 288 10.47 -8.14 -4.47
C LEU A 288 10.97 -9.38 -5.20
N VAL A 289 10.89 -10.52 -4.52
CA VAL A 289 11.27 -11.83 -5.08
C VAL A 289 10.45 -12.18 -6.35
N ALA A 290 9.17 -11.79 -6.40
CA ALA A 290 8.34 -12.02 -7.58
C ALA A 290 8.88 -11.29 -8.82
N LEU A 291 9.35 -10.04 -8.65
CA LEU A 291 9.94 -9.24 -9.73
C LEU A 291 11.30 -9.78 -10.15
N ALA A 292 12.12 -10.18 -9.18
CA ALA A 292 13.38 -10.85 -9.49
C ALA A 292 13.16 -12.11 -10.33
N ASN A 293 12.16 -12.93 -10.01
CA ASN A 293 11.83 -14.13 -10.78
C ASN A 293 11.36 -13.80 -12.20
N GLN A 294 10.51 -12.77 -12.35
CA GLN A 294 10.04 -12.30 -13.65
C GLN A 294 11.22 -11.80 -14.50
N LYS A 295 12.02 -10.88 -13.96
CA LYS A 295 13.17 -10.30 -14.66
C LYS A 295 14.25 -11.33 -14.98
N TYR A 296 14.46 -12.31 -14.11
CA TYR A 296 15.31 -13.46 -14.40
C TYR A 296 14.81 -14.24 -15.63
N GLY A 297 13.50 -14.51 -15.71
CA GLY A 297 12.88 -15.14 -16.88
C GLY A 297 13.07 -14.31 -18.15
N ASP A 298 12.73 -13.01 -18.08
CA ASP A 298 12.86 -12.06 -19.19
C ASP A 298 14.30 -12.02 -19.72
N PHE A 299 15.28 -11.83 -18.84
CA PHE A 299 16.69 -11.71 -19.19
C PHE A 299 17.30 -13.02 -19.66
N LYS A 300 16.89 -14.15 -19.07
CA LYS A 300 17.32 -15.45 -19.55
C LYS A 300 16.81 -15.69 -20.96
N ASN A 301 15.52 -15.46 -21.24
CA ASN A 301 14.97 -15.67 -22.57
C ASN A 301 15.58 -14.71 -23.60
N SER A 302 15.80 -13.45 -23.22
CA SER A 302 16.26 -12.40 -24.14
C SER A 302 17.77 -12.47 -24.40
N TYR A 303 18.59 -12.83 -23.40
CA TYR A 303 20.04 -12.66 -23.46
C TYR A 303 20.84 -13.97 -23.51
N ASP A 304 20.21 -15.13 -23.36
CA ASP A 304 20.89 -16.43 -23.54
C ASP A 304 21.41 -16.60 -24.98
N GLN A 305 20.68 -16.07 -25.97
CA GLN A 305 21.11 -16.01 -27.38
C GLN A 305 22.36 -15.13 -27.62
N LEU A 306 22.72 -14.25 -26.67
CA LEU A 306 23.97 -13.49 -26.71
C LEU A 306 25.16 -14.28 -26.11
N GLY A 307 24.91 -15.47 -25.57
CA GLY A 307 25.89 -16.25 -24.81
C GLY A 307 26.08 -15.78 -23.37
N LEU A 308 25.21 -14.92 -22.85
CA LEU A 308 25.30 -14.38 -21.49
C LEU A 308 24.63 -15.31 -20.48
N LYS A 309 25.35 -15.65 -19.42
CA LYS A 309 24.84 -16.50 -18.33
C LYS A 309 24.09 -15.65 -17.32
N THR A 310 22.77 -15.83 -17.29
CA THR A 310 21.89 -15.17 -16.32
C THR A 310 21.66 -16.06 -15.09
N SER A 311 21.86 -15.46 -13.92
CA SER A 311 21.62 -16.08 -12.60
C SER A 311 20.59 -15.30 -11.80
N ILE A 312 20.03 -15.96 -10.79
CA ILE A 312 19.17 -15.32 -9.81
C ILE A 312 19.77 -15.44 -8.41
N LYS A 313 19.66 -14.36 -7.63
CA LYS A 313 20.04 -14.32 -6.21
C LYS A 313 18.95 -13.63 -5.39
N VAL A 314 18.01 -14.43 -4.89
CA VAL A 314 16.91 -13.96 -4.04
C VAL A 314 17.05 -14.54 -2.64
N GLY A 315 16.44 -13.90 -1.64
CA GLY A 315 16.27 -14.55 -0.34
C GLY A 315 15.69 -15.96 -0.53
N MET A 316 16.23 -16.95 0.19
CA MET A 316 15.98 -18.36 -0.15
C MET A 316 14.54 -18.76 0.18
N ASN A 317 13.65 -18.81 -0.82
CA ASN A 317 12.34 -19.47 -0.73
C ASN A 317 12.54 -20.99 -0.86
N ARG A 318 12.51 -21.73 0.24
CA ARG A 318 12.91 -23.15 0.24
C ARG A 318 11.78 -24.16 0.44
N ILE A 319 10.58 -23.69 0.77
CA ILE A 319 9.43 -24.57 1.04
C ILE A 319 8.89 -25.20 -0.26
N ASN A 320 8.89 -26.53 -0.33
CA ASN A 320 8.21 -27.31 -1.36
C ASN A 320 6.72 -27.37 -1.04
N ALA A 321 5.94 -26.56 -1.76
CA ALA A 321 4.49 -26.62 -1.79
C ALA A 321 4.03 -26.79 -3.24
N LYS A 322 2.90 -27.49 -3.46
CA LYS A 322 2.40 -27.74 -4.82
C LYS A 322 2.10 -26.41 -5.52
N GLY A 323 2.66 -26.21 -6.73
CA GLY A 323 2.43 -25.01 -7.54
C GLY A 323 3.28 -23.78 -7.17
N HIS A 324 4.36 -23.92 -6.40
CA HIS A 324 5.31 -22.83 -6.19
C HIS A 324 6.51 -22.95 -7.14
N LEU A 325 6.91 -21.84 -7.77
CA LEU A 325 8.12 -21.80 -8.61
C LEU A 325 9.35 -22.03 -7.74
N LYS A 326 10.13 -23.05 -8.09
CA LYS A 326 11.39 -23.39 -7.43
C LYS A 326 12.54 -23.01 -8.33
N ILE A 327 12.90 -21.73 -8.36
CA ILE A 327 14.14 -21.31 -9.02
C ILE A 327 15.23 -21.45 -7.96
N LYS A 328 16.15 -22.40 -8.17
CA LYS A 328 17.30 -22.59 -7.28
C LYS A 328 18.26 -21.43 -7.49
N ASP A 329 18.74 -20.85 -6.39
CA ASP A 329 19.92 -19.98 -6.40
C ASP A 329 21.03 -20.67 -7.19
N SER A 330 21.45 -20.03 -8.28
CA SER A 330 22.53 -20.49 -9.15
C SER A 330 23.87 -19.97 -8.65
N ASN A 331 24.97 -20.62 -9.04
CA ASN A 331 26.30 -20.09 -8.75
C ASN A 331 26.51 -18.77 -9.52
N ILE A 332 26.49 -17.65 -8.79
CA ILE A 332 26.63 -16.30 -9.37
C ILE A 332 28.07 -15.99 -9.80
N HIS A 333 29.06 -16.75 -9.31
CA HIS A 333 30.48 -16.51 -9.60
C HIS A 333 30.77 -16.54 -11.10
N ASP A 334 30.13 -17.47 -11.83
CA ASP A 334 30.38 -17.68 -13.27
C ASP A 334 29.30 -17.03 -14.16
N SER A 335 28.48 -16.14 -13.58
CA SER A 335 27.37 -15.48 -14.29
C SER A 335 27.74 -14.08 -14.75
N ASP A 336 27.25 -13.68 -15.92
CA ASP A 336 27.45 -12.35 -16.50
C ASP A 336 26.35 -11.39 -16.05
N ILE A 337 25.13 -11.90 -15.90
CA ILE A 337 23.97 -11.15 -15.41
C ILE A 337 23.45 -11.80 -14.12
N ILE A 338 23.20 -10.98 -13.10
CA ILE A 338 22.68 -11.40 -11.81
C ILE A 338 21.42 -10.61 -11.52
N VAL A 339 20.26 -11.27 -11.49
CA VAL A 339 19.00 -10.66 -11.02
C VAL A 339 18.81 -11.01 -9.55
N GLY A 340 18.57 -10.03 -8.67
CA GLY A 340 18.44 -10.31 -7.24
C GLY A 340 17.50 -9.38 -6.50
N THR A 341 17.18 -9.74 -5.26
CA THR A 341 16.59 -8.79 -4.31
C THR A 341 17.67 -8.07 -3.51
N TYR A 342 17.31 -6.94 -2.89
CA TYR A 342 18.20 -6.21 -1.99
C TYR A 342 18.81 -7.13 -0.92
N GLU A 343 17.96 -7.89 -0.23
CA GLU A 343 18.37 -8.79 0.85
C GLU A 343 19.21 -9.96 0.32
N GLY A 344 18.93 -10.44 -0.89
CA GLY A 344 19.66 -11.55 -1.51
C GLY A 344 21.13 -11.20 -1.78
N ILE A 345 21.38 -9.99 -2.31
CA ILE A 345 22.73 -9.48 -2.57
C ILE A 345 23.39 -8.99 -1.27
N ASP A 346 22.65 -8.33 -0.38
CA ASP A 346 23.21 -7.90 0.91
C ASP A 346 23.62 -9.11 1.77
N PHE A 347 22.84 -10.19 1.77
CA PHE A 347 23.20 -11.46 2.41
C PHE A 347 24.55 -12.00 1.92
N LEU A 348 24.79 -11.96 0.61
CA LEU A 348 26.04 -12.42 -0.01
C LEU A 348 27.23 -11.58 0.48
N ILE A 349 27.05 -10.25 0.51
CA ILE A 349 28.06 -9.29 0.94
C ILE A 349 28.37 -9.48 2.44
N ARG A 350 27.35 -9.51 3.31
CA ARG A 350 27.50 -9.75 4.76
C ARG A 350 28.12 -11.11 5.09
N SER A 351 27.93 -12.11 4.23
CA SER A 351 28.58 -13.42 4.37
C SER A 351 30.09 -13.37 4.12
N GLY A 352 30.64 -12.25 3.65
CA GLY A 352 32.03 -12.10 3.21
C GLY A 352 32.31 -12.83 1.89
N LYS A 353 31.31 -12.93 1.01
CA LYS A 353 31.42 -13.56 -0.31
C LYS A 353 31.32 -12.53 -1.45
N SER A 354 31.65 -11.27 -1.18
CA SER A 354 31.67 -10.18 -2.15
C SER A 354 32.52 -10.49 -3.37
N ASP A 355 33.58 -11.30 -3.23
CA ASP A 355 34.40 -11.78 -4.36
C ASP A 355 33.60 -12.53 -5.44
N SER A 356 32.41 -13.05 -5.11
CA SER A 356 31.51 -13.67 -6.10
C SER A 356 30.92 -12.65 -7.09
N LEU A 357 31.00 -11.35 -6.77
CA LEU A 357 30.66 -10.22 -7.63
C LEU A 357 31.94 -9.63 -8.29
N ASN A 358 32.95 -10.44 -8.54
CA ASN A 358 34.17 -10.02 -9.23
C ASN A 358 33.87 -9.34 -10.58
N LYS A 359 34.70 -8.35 -10.95
CA LYS A 359 34.52 -7.54 -12.18
C LYS A 359 33.13 -6.92 -12.29
N LEU A 360 32.55 -6.46 -11.18
CA LEU A 360 31.26 -5.76 -11.19
C LEU A 360 31.36 -4.48 -12.03
N GLY A 361 30.59 -4.43 -13.12
CA GLY A 361 30.57 -3.29 -14.04
C GLY A 361 29.41 -2.35 -13.76
N VAL A 362 28.20 -2.90 -13.62
CA VAL A 362 26.97 -2.12 -13.42
C VAL A 362 26.09 -2.73 -12.33
N VAL A 363 25.58 -1.88 -11.44
CA VAL A 363 24.47 -2.20 -10.53
C VAL A 363 23.29 -1.30 -10.86
N LEU A 364 22.19 -1.92 -11.28
CA LEU A 364 20.90 -1.26 -11.41
C LEU A 364 20.06 -1.52 -10.16
N ILE A 365 19.52 -0.46 -9.57
CA ILE A 365 18.63 -0.49 -8.42
C ILE A 365 17.25 -0.06 -8.87
N ASP A 366 16.39 -1.03 -9.16
CA ASP A 366 15.02 -0.75 -9.55
C ASP A 366 14.20 -0.30 -8.34
N GLU A 367 13.25 0.61 -8.53
CA GLU A 367 12.39 1.13 -7.45
C GLU A 367 13.18 1.66 -6.22
N ILE A 368 14.25 2.43 -6.44
CA ILE A 368 15.11 2.98 -5.37
C ILE A 368 14.34 3.85 -4.36
N HIS A 369 13.16 4.38 -4.73
CA HIS A 369 12.25 5.03 -3.79
C HIS A 369 11.71 4.12 -2.67
N THR A 370 11.95 2.81 -2.74
CA THR A 370 11.76 1.88 -1.61
C THR A 370 12.62 2.27 -0.39
N LEU A 371 13.55 3.23 -0.53
CA LEU A 371 14.19 3.90 0.61
C LEU A 371 13.19 4.52 1.61
N ASP A 372 11.96 4.81 1.19
CA ASP A 372 10.88 5.32 2.05
C ASP A 372 10.19 4.21 2.88
N ASP A 373 10.51 2.93 2.61
CA ASP A 373 9.95 1.79 3.34
C ASP A 373 10.50 1.77 4.78
N PRO A 374 9.65 1.80 5.83
CA PRO A 374 10.10 1.85 7.22
C PRO A 374 10.93 0.64 7.65
N GLU A 375 10.73 -0.54 7.05
CA GLU A 375 11.42 -1.78 7.43
C GLU A 375 12.63 -2.05 6.52
N ARG A 376 12.54 -1.71 5.23
CA ARG A 376 13.54 -2.08 4.21
C ARG A 376 14.42 -0.91 3.78
N GLY A 377 13.98 0.34 3.98
CA GLY A 377 14.67 1.54 3.51
C GLY A 377 16.07 1.67 4.09
N VAL A 378 16.23 1.44 5.39
CA VAL A 378 17.54 1.49 6.05
C VAL A 378 18.51 0.41 5.52
N ARG A 379 18.01 -0.80 5.28
CA ARG A 379 18.81 -1.90 4.71
C ARG A 379 19.23 -1.62 3.28
N LEU A 380 18.35 -1.05 2.46
CA LEU A 380 18.68 -0.62 1.10
C LEU A 380 19.74 0.50 1.12
N ASN A 381 19.61 1.50 1.99
CA ASN A 381 20.62 2.54 2.17
C ASN A 381 22.00 1.94 2.50
N GLY A 382 22.04 1.03 3.48
CA GLY A 382 23.26 0.30 3.85
C GLY A 382 23.85 -0.50 2.68
N LEU A 383 23.02 -1.22 1.92
CA LEU A 383 23.46 -1.98 0.74
C LEU A 383 24.11 -1.08 -0.32
N ILE A 384 23.48 0.05 -0.66
CA ILE A 384 24.01 0.99 -1.66
C ILE A 384 25.39 1.49 -1.24
N ARG A 385 25.53 1.90 0.03
CA ARG A 385 26.78 2.43 0.56
C ARG A 385 27.88 1.35 0.61
N ARG A 386 27.54 0.12 1.01
CA ARG A 386 28.46 -1.04 0.95
C ARG A 386 28.92 -1.32 -0.48
N LEU A 387 28.02 -1.31 -1.46
CA LEU A 387 28.36 -1.52 -2.87
C LEU A 387 29.32 -0.44 -3.39
N LYS A 388 29.06 0.85 -3.12
CA LYS A 388 29.96 1.96 -3.51
C LYS A 388 31.36 1.81 -2.91
N LYS A 389 31.44 1.45 -1.62
CA LYS A 389 32.71 1.31 -0.91
C LYS A 389 33.49 0.06 -1.34
N LEU A 390 32.82 -1.07 -1.54
CA LEU A 390 33.45 -2.33 -1.96
C LEU A 390 33.84 -2.33 -3.44
N PHE A 391 33.06 -1.67 -4.30
CA PHE A 391 33.27 -1.68 -5.76
C PHE A 391 33.28 -0.25 -6.35
N PRO A 392 34.30 0.57 -6.04
CA PRO A 392 34.32 2.00 -6.38
C PRO A 392 34.39 2.31 -7.88
N LYS A 393 34.65 1.32 -8.73
CA LYS A 393 34.67 1.46 -10.21
C LYS A 393 33.34 1.07 -10.87
N THR A 394 32.38 0.56 -10.09
CA THR A 394 31.08 0.11 -10.60
C THR A 394 30.20 1.32 -10.90
N GLN A 395 29.52 1.28 -12.04
CA GLN A 395 28.45 2.25 -12.34
C GLN A 395 27.17 1.87 -11.58
N ILE A 396 26.61 2.81 -10.82
CA ILE A 396 25.33 2.64 -10.11
C ILE A 396 24.25 3.45 -10.80
N ILE A 397 23.13 2.79 -11.10
CA ILE A 397 21.95 3.40 -11.71
C ILE A 397 20.76 3.13 -10.80
N GLY A 398 20.20 4.17 -10.19
CA GLY A 398 18.95 4.10 -9.43
C GLY A 398 17.76 4.45 -10.33
N LEU A 399 16.74 3.59 -10.38
CA LEU A 399 15.48 3.87 -11.06
C LEU A 399 14.40 4.22 -10.04
N SER A 400 13.74 5.36 -10.21
CA SER A 400 12.71 5.82 -9.28
C SER A 400 11.43 6.26 -9.98
N ALA A 401 10.29 6.08 -9.31
CA ALA A 401 9.10 6.89 -9.54
C ALA A 401 9.36 8.34 -9.08
N THR A 402 8.47 9.26 -9.44
CA THR A 402 8.57 10.68 -9.07
C THR A 402 8.54 10.85 -7.54
N VAL A 403 9.52 11.57 -6.99
CA VAL A 403 9.71 11.80 -5.54
C VAL A 403 10.09 13.25 -5.28
N LYS A 404 9.64 13.84 -4.16
CA LYS A 404 9.77 15.28 -3.92
C LYS A 404 11.21 15.76 -3.72
N ASN A 405 12.06 14.94 -3.11
CA ASN A 405 13.44 15.27 -2.77
C ASN A 405 14.48 14.53 -3.64
N GLN A 406 14.15 14.25 -4.91
CA GLN A 406 15.05 13.62 -5.89
C GLN A 406 16.45 14.24 -5.99
N LYS A 407 16.56 15.58 -5.89
CA LYS A 407 17.86 16.29 -5.86
C LYS A 407 18.69 15.95 -4.64
N GLN A 408 18.06 15.87 -3.47
CA GLN A 408 18.72 15.51 -2.22
C GLN A 408 19.19 14.06 -2.27
N LEU A 409 18.34 13.14 -2.75
CA LEU A 409 18.71 11.73 -2.91
C LEU A 409 19.88 11.55 -3.88
N ALA A 410 19.85 12.25 -5.02
CA ALA A 410 20.95 12.24 -5.98
C ALA A 410 22.26 12.71 -5.35
N GLN A 411 22.23 13.79 -4.57
CA GLN A 411 23.40 14.30 -3.85
C GLN A 411 23.89 13.35 -2.76
N GLU A 412 22.98 12.75 -1.98
CA GLU A 412 23.32 11.85 -0.88
C GLU A 412 24.08 10.61 -1.37
N PHE A 413 23.70 10.08 -2.53
CA PHE A 413 24.34 8.91 -3.14
C PHE A 413 25.36 9.26 -4.23
N ASP A 414 25.67 10.55 -4.44
CA ASP A 414 26.58 11.04 -5.48
C ASP A 414 26.23 10.45 -6.87
N LEU A 415 24.97 10.66 -7.30
CA LEU A 415 24.40 10.22 -8.56
C LEU A 415 24.00 11.43 -9.41
N ASN A 416 24.19 11.37 -10.73
CA ASN A 416 23.69 12.42 -11.62
C ASN A 416 22.18 12.24 -11.84
N LEU A 417 21.43 13.30 -11.54
CA LEU A 417 19.98 13.28 -11.60
C LEU A 417 19.47 13.43 -13.04
N VAL A 418 18.60 12.53 -13.46
CA VAL A 418 17.91 12.53 -14.74
C VAL A 418 16.41 12.49 -14.49
N GLU A 419 15.70 13.58 -14.80
CA GLU A 419 14.28 13.72 -14.51
C GLU A 419 13.45 13.77 -15.79
N TYR A 420 12.34 13.02 -15.80
CA TYR A 420 11.30 13.15 -16.82
C TYR A 420 9.92 12.94 -16.18
N ASN A 421 9.28 14.06 -15.82
CA ASN A 421 8.00 14.07 -15.10
C ASN A 421 6.78 14.08 -16.02
N ILE A 422 6.98 14.05 -17.34
CA ILE A 422 5.88 14.04 -18.30
C ILE A 422 5.29 12.63 -18.37
N ARG A 423 4.00 12.51 -18.08
CA ARG A 423 3.28 11.26 -18.27
C ARG A 423 2.99 11.09 -19.76
N PRO A 424 3.30 9.93 -20.36
CA PRO A 424 3.07 9.69 -21.79
C PRO A 424 1.61 9.36 -22.14
N VAL A 425 0.76 9.10 -21.13
CA VAL A 425 -0.68 8.83 -21.27
C VAL A 425 -1.43 9.75 -20.31
N PRO A 426 -2.41 10.56 -20.75
CA PRO A 426 -3.16 11.45 -19.87
C PRO A 426 -3.98 10.66 -18.86
N LEU A 427 -4.31 11.30 -17.75
CA LEU A 427 -4.96 10.66 -16.63
C LEU A 427 -6.12 11.50 -16.13
N GLU A 428 -7.30 10.90 -16.05
CA GLU A 428 -8.51 11.55 -15.52
C GLU A 428 -8.76 11.06 -14.09
N ARG A 429 -8.79 11.97 -13.13
CA ARG A 429 -9.08 11.64 -11.72
C ARG A 429 -10.50 12.04 -11.40
N HIS A 430 -11.28 11.08 -10.93
CA HIS A 430 -12.69 11.23 -10.59
C HIS A 430 -12.93 10.93 -9.11
N ILE A 431 -13.86 11.68 -8.51
CA ILE A 431 -14.38 11.43 -7.17
C ILE A 431 -15.91 11.33 -7.21
N THR A 432 -16.45 10.32 -6.54
CA THR A 432 -17.90 10.15 -6.36
C THR A 432 -18.19 9.63 -4.96
N PHE A 433 -19.23 10.15 -4.33
CA PHE A 433 -19.54 9.83 -2.94
C PHE A 433 -20.63 8.76 -2.86
N VAL A 434 -20.57 7.92 -1.83
CA VAL A 434 -21.59 6.90 -1.56
C VAL A 434 -22.04 6.95 -0.11
N SER A 435 -23.27 6.52 0.15
CA SER A 435 -23.83 6.47 1.50
C SER A 435 -23.70 5.09 2.14
N ASN A 436 -23.35 4.05 1.37
CA ASN A 436 -23.16 2.69 1.87
C ASN A 436 -22.42 1.79 0.87
N GLU A 437 -21.94 0.66 1.39
CA GLU A 437 -21.29 -0.43 0.65
C GLU A 437 -22.09 -1.01 -0.53
N ILE A 438 -23.41 -1.06 -0.45
CA ILE A 438 -24.25 -1.65 -1.52
C ILE A 438 -24.21 -0.75 -2.75
N GLN A 439 -24.41 0.56 -2.54
CA GLN A 439 -24.28 1.58 -3.58
C GLN A 439 -22.88 1.56 -4.18
N ARG A 440 -21.84 1.51 -3.32
CA ARG A 440 -20.42 1.43 -3.73
C ARG A 440 -20.19 0.28 -4.72
N ARG A 441 -20.61 -0.93 -4.36
CA ARG A 441 -20.46 -2.13 -5.20
C ARG A 441 -21.20 -2.02 -6.53
N ASN A 442 -22.38 -1.41 -6.54
CA ASN A 442 -23.16 -1.21 -7.76
C ASN A 442 -22.49 -0.20 -8.70
N ILE A 443 -21.92 0.89 -8.17
CA ILE A 443 -21.13 1.86 -8.95
C ILE A 443 -19.88 1.17 -9.52
N ILE A 444 -19.12 0.45 -8.70
CA ILE A 444 -17.93 -0.30 -9.14
C ILE A 444 -18.28 -1.25 -10.31
N LYS A 445 -19.38 -2.00 -10.19
CA LYS A 445 -19.88 -2.87 -11.28
C LYS A 445 -20.09 -2.09 -12.57
N LYS A 446 -20.79 -0.95 -12.49
CA LYS A 446 -21.09 -0.09 -13.65
C LYS A 446 -19.81 0.44 -14.30
N LEU A 447 -18.87 0.92 -13.50
CA LEU A 447 -17.57 1.44 -13.95
C LEU A 447 -16.78 0.38 -14.74
N ILE A 448 -16.64 -0.83 -14.19
CA ILE A 448 -15.91 -1.93 -14.83
C ILE A 448 -16.56 -2.33 -16.16
N LEU A 449 -17.89 -2.46 -16.19
CA LEU A 449 -18.59 -2.86 -17.42
C LEU A 449 -18.39 -1.84 -18.55
N LYS A 450 -18.49 -0.54 -18.23
CA LYS A 450 -18.24 0.51 -19.21
C LYS A 450 -16.81 0.45 -19.74
N GLU A 451 -15.83 0.29 -18.84
CA GLU A 451 -14.43 0.25 -19.21
C GLU A 451 -14.08 -0.99 -20.03
N PHE A 452 -14.56 -2.17 -19.65
CA PHE A 452 -14.28 -3.44 -20.34
C PHE A 452 -14.92 -3.55 -21.72
N ASN A 453 -15.97 -2.77 -21.97
CA ASN A 453 -16.58 -2.62 -23.29
C ASN A 453 -15.87 -1.58 -24.17
N THR A 454 -14.87 -0.88 -23.65
CA THR A 454 -14.05 0.07 -24.41
C THR A 454 -12.76 -0.62 -24.85
N SER A 455 -12.29 -0.36 -26.06
CA SER A 455 -10.97 -0.77 -26.54
C SER A 455 -10.15 0.45 -26.90
N SER A 456 -8.84 0.39 -26.64
CA SER A 456 -7.91 1.44 -27.04
C SER A 456 -7.64 1.40 -28.53
N SER A 457 -7.05 2.49 -29.06
CA SER A 457 -6.49 2.57 -30.42
C SER A 457 -5.46 1.47 -30.70
N LYS A 458 -4.90 0.84 -29.66
CA LYS A 458 -3.90 -0.22 -29.71
C LYS A 458 -4.50 -1.63 -29.68
N GLY A 459 -5.84 -1.75 -29.68
CA GLY A 459 -6.54 -3.03 -29.72
C GLY A 459 -6.71 -3.73 -28.37
N PHE A 460 -6.36 -3.08 -27.25
CA PHE A 460 -6.51 -3.65 -25.91
C PHE A 460 -7.82 -3.23 -25.26
N LYS A 461 -8.51 -4.18 -24.61
CA LYS A 461 -9.71 -3.90 -23.82
C LYS A 461 -9.36 -3.12 -22.56
N GLY A 462 -10.27 -2.25 -22.11
CA GLY A 462 -10.13 -1.58 -20.83
C GLY A 462 -10.27 -2.55 -19.66
N GLN A 463 -9.32 -2.57 -18.74
CA GLN A 463 -9.34 -3.47 -17.57
C GLN A 463 -9.13 -2.68 -16.29
N SER A 464 -9.71 -3.17 -15.20
CA SER A 464 -9.77 -2.44 -13.93
C SER A 464 -8.95 -3.10 -12.80
N ILE A 465 -8.24 -2.29 -12.02
CA ILE A 465 -7.69 -2.69 -10.72
C ILE A 465 -8.53 -2.02 -9.63
N ILE A 466 -8.98 -2.79 -8.64
CA ILE A 466 -9.74 -2.29 -7.49
C ILE A 466 -8.90 -2.43 -6.23
N PHE A 467 -8.56 -1.33 -5.58
CA PHE A 467 -7.87 -1.30 -4.29
C PHE A 467 -8.88 -1.29 -3.14
N THR A 468 -8.68 -2.18 -2.16
CA THR A 468 -9.51 -2.33 -0.96
C THR A 468 -8.66 -2.68 0.27
N ASN A 469 -9.24 -2.59 1.46
CA ASN A 469 -8.48 -2.58 2.72
C ASN A 469 -8.03 -3.96 3.24
N SER A 470 -8.65 -5.06 2.83
CA SER A 470 -8.38 -6.37 3.41
C SER A 470 -8.55 -7.53 2.45
N ARG A 471 -7.77 -8.60 2.68
CA ARG A 471 -7.81 -9.84 1.90
C ARG A 471 -9.23 -10.42 1.83
N ARG A 472 -9.96 -10.39 2.95
CA ARG A 472 -11.37 -10.82 2.98
C ARG A 472 -12.23 -9.99 2.03
N LYS A 473 -12.10 -8.67 2.04
CA LYS A 473 -12.88 -7.77 1.17
C LYS A 473 -12.54 -7.99 -0.31
N THR A 474 -11.27 -8.28 -0.64
CA THR A 474 -10.89 -8.65 -2.03
C THR A 474 -11.72 -9.82 -2.57
N HIS A 475 -11.85 -10.90 -1.78
CA HIS A 475 -12.65 -12.06 -2.13
C HIS A 475 -14.15 -11.74 -2.20
N GLN A 476 -14.67 -10.91 -1.29
CA GLN A 476 -16.09 -10.52 -1.27
C GLN A 476 -16.48 -9.72 -2.51
N ILE A 477 -15.67 -8.72 -2.89
CA ILE A 477 -15.91 -7.87 -4.05
C ILE A 477 -15.76 -8.70 -5.34
N ALA A 478 -14.68 -9.49 -5.47
CA ALA A 478 -14.48 -10.35 -6.63
C ALA A 478 -15.67 -11.32 -6.82
N LYS A 479 -16.10 -12.00 -5.74
CA LYS A 479 -17.26 -12.91 -5.78
C LYS A 479 -18.56 -12.19 -6.12
N PHE A 480 -18.76 -10.97 -5.63
CA PHE A 480 -19.92 -10.15 -6.00
C PHE A 480 -19.93 -9.85 -7.51
N LEU A 481 -18.80 -9.44 -8.07
CA LEU A 481 -18.66 -9.15 -9.50
C LEU A 481 -18.89 -10.40 -10.35
N THR A 482 -18.29 -11.55 -9.98
CA THR A 482 -18.50 -12.83 -10.68
C THR A 482 -19.97 -13.26 -10.68
N LYS A 483 -20.66 -13.12 -9.54
CA LYS A 483 -22.11 -13.40 -9.46
C LYS A 483 -22.96 -12.49 -10.36
N LYS A 484 -22.42 -11.34 -10.77
CA LYS A 484 -23.09 -10.38 -11.66
C LYS A 484 -22.59 -10.50 -13.11
N GLY A 485 -21.89 -11.57 -13.46
CA GLY A 485 -21.43 -11.87 -14.83
C GLY A 485 -20.10 -11.22 -15.21
N ILE A 486 -19.37 -10.62 -14.28
CA ILE A 486 -18.07 -9.97 -14.54
C ILE A 486 -16.95 -10.91 -14.11
N VAL A 487 -16.06 -11.27 -15.04
CA VAL A 487 -14.88 -12.07 -14.72
C VAL A 487 -13.92 -11.23 -13.89
N ALA A 488 -13.85 -11.50 -12.58
CA ALA A 488 -13.02 -10.77 -11.63
C ALA A 488 -12.30 -11.73 -10.68
N SER A 489 -11.06 -11.40 -10.31
CA SER A 489 -10.24 -12.23 -9.42
C SER A 489 -9.68 -11.44 -8.23
N PRO A 490 -9.65 -12.02 -7.02
CA PRO A 490 -8.92 -11.45 -5.90
C PRO A 490 -7.40 -11.61 -6.12
N TYR A 491 -6.60 -10.67 -5.64
CA TYR A 491 -5.14 -10.69 -5.70
C TYR A 491 -4.53 -10.13 -4.41
N HIS A 492 -3.78 -10.94 -3.67
CA HIS A 492 -3.10 -10.51 -2.43
C HIS A 492 -2.02 -11.51 -2.00
N SER A 493 -1.21 -11.17 -0.99
CA SER A 493 -0.11 -12.01 -0.48
C SER A 493 -0.52 -13.43 -0.10
N GLY A 494 -1.67 -13.62 0.54
CA GLY A 494 -2.20 -14.94 0.91
C GLY A 494 -2.61 -15.88 -0.25
N ILE A 495 -2.60 -15.41 -1.51
CA ILE A 495 -2.88 -16.24 -2.70
C ILE A 495 -1.62 -17.02 -3.10
N PRO A 496 -1.71 -18.34 -3.36
CA PRO A 496 -0.59 -19.14 -3.85
C PRO A 496 0.02 -18.60 -5.16
N PHE A 497 1.33 -18.77 -5.33
CA PHE A 497 2.07 -18.18 -6.45
C PHE A 497 1.53 -18.63 -7.82
N PHE A 498 1.30 -19.92 -8.08
CA PHE A 498 0.74 -20.37 -9.37
C PHE A 498 -0.60 -19.73 -9.72
N LYS A 499 -1.43 -19.40 -8.72
CA LYS A 499 -2.71 -18.71 -8.95
C LYS A 499 -2.46 -17.26 -9.33
N LYS A 500 -1.47 -16.60 -8.72
CA LYS A 500 -1.07 -15.24 -9.08
C LYS A 500 -0.55 -15.19 -10.52
N ASP A 501 0.39 -16.06 -10.88
CA ASP A 501 0.93 -16.17 -12.25
C ASP A 501 -0.19 -16.40 -13.28
N LYS A 502 -1.15 -17.27 -12.97
CA LYS A 502 -2.33 -17.47 -13.83
C LYS A 502 -3.19 -16.20 -13.94
N ILE A 503 -3.49 -15.53 -12.82
CA ILE A 503 -4.29 -14.30 -12.82
C ILE A 503 -3.59 -13.20 -13.61
N GLU A 504 -2.27 -13.04 -13.46
CA GLU A 504 -1.45 -12.06 -14.18
C GLU A 504 -1.51 -12.32 -15.68
N LYS A 505 -1.29 -13.57 -16.12
CA LYS A 505 -1.40 -13.96 -17.54
C LYS A 505 -2.81 -13.79 -18.10
N ASP A 506 -3.84 -14.23 -17.37
CA ASP A 506 -5.22 -14.10 -17.82
C ASP A 506 -5.67 -12.64 -17.86
N PHE A 507 -5.14 -11.78 -16.97
CA PHE A 507 -5.35 -10.35 -17.02
C PHE A 507 -4.62 -9.72 -18.22
N ALA A 508 -3.33 -9.98 -18.42
CA ALA A 508 -2.58 -9.44 -19.56
C ALA A 508 -3.21 -9.82 -20.93
N ASN A 509 -3.83 -11.00 -21.02
CA ASN A 509 -4.54 -11.48 -22.21
C ASN A 509 -6.00 -10.99 -22.32
N GLY A 510 -6.45 -10.05 -21.47
CA GLY A 510 -7.80 -9.49 -21.55
C GLY A 510 -8.94 -10.45 -21.15
N LYS A 511 -8.64 -11.59 -20.51
CA LYS A 511 -9.66 -12.58 -20.08
C LYS A 511 -10.33 -12.21 -18.76
N ILE A 512 -9.69 -11.38 -17.95
CA ILE A 512 -10.20 -10.91 -16.64
C ILE A 512 -10.53 -9.42 -16.75
N ALA A 513 -11.78 -9.04 -16.49
CA ALA A 513 -12.18 -7.64 -16.56
C ALA A 513 -11.66 -6.82 -15.37
N ALA A 514 -11.57 -7.44 -14.18
CA ALA A 514 -11.08 -6.75 -12.99
C ALA A 514 -10.27 -7.63 -12.03
N VAL A 515 -9.26 -7.02 -11.41
CA VAL A 515 -8.53 -7.61 -10.28
C VAL A 515 -8.82 -6.79 -9.03
N VAL A 516 -9.16 -7.45 -7.92
CA VAL A 516 -9.39 -6.81 -6.62
C VAL A 516 -8.23 -7.11 -5.69
N THR A 517 -7.56 -6.08 -5.20
CA THR A 517 -6.31 -6.20 -4.45
C THR A 517 -6.25 -5.30 -3.22
N THR A 518 -5.37 -5.65 -2.29
CA THR A 518 -4.88 -4.72 -1.26
C THR A 518 -3.66 -3.94 -1.78
N ALA A 519 -2.92 -3.27 -0.89
CA ALA A 519 -1.60 -2.69 -1.20
C ALA A 519 -0.57 -3.70 -1.77
N ALA A 520 -0.86 -5.00 -1.76
CA ALA A 520 0.04 -6.04 -2.29
C ALA A 520 0.40 -5.87 -3.78
N LEU A 521 -0.46 -5.23 -4.56
CA LEU A 521 -0.21 -4.94 -5.97
C LEU A 521 0.48 -3.59 -6.15
N ALA A 522 0.67 -2.77 -5.10
CA ALA A 522 1.32 -1.46 -5.22
C ALA A 522 2.77 -1.55 -5.73
N ALA A 523 3.47 -2.65 -5.44
CA ALA A 523 4.86 -2.86 -5.85
C ALA A 523 4.98 -3.84 -7.04
N GLY A 524 5.41 -3.30 -8.19
CA GLY A 524 6.09 -3.97 -9.30
C GLY A 524 5.38 -4.98 -10.21
N VAL A 525 4.26 -5.60 -9.85
CA VAL A 525 3.64 -6.61 -10.76
C VAL A 525 2.95 -5.93 -11.94
N ASP A 526 3.15 -6.46 -13.14
CA ASP A 526 2.79 -5.83 -14.39
C ASP A 526 1.33 -6.11 -14.81
N PHE A 527 0.39 -5.26 -14.37
CA PHE A 527 -1.01 -5.32 -14.77
C PHE A 527 -1.33 -4.17 -15.75
N PRO A 528 -1.58 -4.44 -17.04
CA PRO A 528 -2.01 -3.43 -18.00
C PRO A 528 -3.47 -3.03 -17.76
N ALA A 529 -3.70 -2.16 -16.77
CA ALA A 529 -5.02 -1.60 -16.50
C ALA A 529 -5.20 -0.20 -17.11
N SER A 530 -6.38 0.07 -17.66
CA SER A 530 -6.78 1.42 -18.09
C SER A 530 -7.48 2.17 -16.96
N GLN A 531 -8.04 1.45 -15.98
CA GLN A 531 -8.77 2.02 -14.86
C GLN A 531 -8.26 1.51 -13.51
N VAL A 532 -8.15 2.41 -12.55
CA VAL A 532 -7.94 2.11 -11.13
C VAL A 532 -9.10 2.65 -10.32
N ILE A 533 -9.64 1.83 -9.44
CA ILE A 533 -10.74 2.19 -8.53
C ILE A 533 -10.26 2.03 -7.09
N PHE A 534 -10.30 3.10 -6.32
CA PHE A 534 -10.14 3.06 -4.88
C PHE A 534 -11.51 2.77 -4.26
N GLU A 535 -11.76 1.49 -3.97
CA GLU A 535 -12.92 1.09 -3.20
C GLU A 535 -12.77 1.48 -1.75
N SER A 536 -11.57 1.48 -1.19
CA SER A 536 -11.29 2.03 0.15
C SER A 536 -9.95 2.76 0.14
N LEU A 537 -9.87 3.84 0.91
CA LEU A 537 -8.63 4.59 1.13
C LEU A 537 -7.83 4.11 2.36
N LEU A 538 -8.34 3.08 3.04
CA LEU A 538 -7.63 2.37 4.09
C LEU A 538 -6.89 1.17 3.51
N MET A 539 -5.64 0.97 3.93
CA MET A 539 -4.88 -0.25 3.69
C MET A 539 -4.58 -0.92 5.03
N GLY A 540 -5.22 -2.06 5.28
CA GLY A 540 -5.23 -2.65 6.61
C GLY A 540 -5.91 -1.71 7.61
N ASN A 541 -5.11 -1.15 8.52
CA ASN A 541 -5.54 -0.25 9.59
C ASN A 541 -4.84 1.12 9.51
N LYS A 542 -4.43 1.54 8.31
CA LYS A 542 -3.79 2.84 8.08
C LYS A 542 -4.40 3.50 6.85
N TRP A 543 -4.52 4.81 6.87
CA TRP A 543 -4.83 5.60 5.68
C TRP A 543 -3.69 5.49 4.67
N LEU A 544 -4.03 5.53 3.38
CA LEU A 544 -3.03 5.65 2.31
C LEU A 544 -2.21 6.93 2.50
N THR A 545 -0.91 6.83 2.30
CA THR A 545 -0.05 8.00 2.16
C THR A 545 -0.15 8.58 0.74
N PRO A 546 0.17 9.86 0.52
CA PRO A 546 0.32 10.43 -0.81
C PRO A 546 1.23 9.60 -1.73
N ASN A 547 2.39 9.14 -1.22
CA ASN A 547 3.30 8.28 -1.97
C ASN A 547 2.64 6.97 -2.45
N GLU A 548 1.98 6.24 -1.54
CA GLU A 548 1.27 5.01 -1.89
C GLU A 548 0.15 5.27 -2.90
N PHE A 549 -0.61 6.34 -2.70
CA PHE A 549 -1.68 6.75 -3.61
C PHE A 549 -1.16 7.01 -5.02
N HIS A 550 -0.10 7.81 -5.18
CA HIS A 550 0.50 8.11 -6.49
C HIS A 550 1.11 6.86 -7.17
N GLN A 551 1.71 5.94 -6.41
CA GLN A 551 2.20 4.67 -6.93
C GLN A 551 1.07 3.78 -7.46
N MET A 552 -0.03 3.66 -6.71
CA MET A 552 -1.21 2.89 -7.12
C MET A 552 -1.88 3.49 -8.35
N LEU A 553 -1.97 4.82 -8.38
CA LEU A 553 -2.61 5.60 -9.43
C LEU A 553 -1.79 5.58 -10.74
N GLY A 554 -0.45 5.46 -10.62
CA GLY A 554 0.47 5.24 -11.72
C GLY A 554 0.21 3.98 -12.56
N ARG A 555 -0.60 3.05 -12.06
CA ARG A 555 -0.96 1.78 -12.74
C ARG A 555 -2.03 1.93 -13.81
N ALA A 556 -2.79 3.03 -13.82
CA ALA A 556 -3.81 3.28 -14.83
C ALA A 556 -3.24 3.94 -16.08
N GLY A 557 -3.48 3.37 -17.26
CA GLY A 557 -3.08 3.96 -18.53
C GLY A 557 -1.59 3.80 -18.81
N ARG A 558 -1.25 2.88 -19.72
CA ARG A 558 0.13 2.54 -20.10
C ARG A 558 0.32 2.82 -21.57
N VAL A 559 1.49 3.35 -21.95
CA VAL A 559 1.77 3.77 -23.34
C VAL A 559 1.48 2.66 -24.32
N SER A 560 2.00 1.46 -24.08
CA SER A 560 1.89 0.35 -25.02
C SER A 560 0.48 -0.23 -25.15
N TYR A 561 -0.45 0.11 -24.24
CA TYR A 561 -1.77 -0.54 -24.13
C TYR A 561 -2.96 0.42 -24.25
N HIS A 562 -2.86 1.64 -23.73
CA HIS A 562 -4.01 2.51 -23.48
C HIS A 562 -3.80 3.92 -24.04
N ASP A 563 -4.91 4.61 -24.28
CA ASP A 563 -4.92 6.01 -24.74
C ASP A 563 -5.10 7.00 -23.60
N ARG A 564 -5.66 6.52 -22.47
CA ARG A 564 -5.84 7.28 -21.23
C ARG A 564 -5.81 6.35 -20.01
N GLY A 565 -5.54 6.91 -18.85
CA GLY A 565 -5.80 6.29 -17.55
C GLY A 565 -7.01 6.94 -16.89
N ILE A 566 -7.83 6.16 -16.18
CA ILE A 566 -8.98 6.66 -15.43
C ILE A 566 -8.88 6.22 -13.98
N ILE A 567 -9.07 7.14 -13.04
CA ILE A 567 -9.01 6.89 -11.61
C ILE A 567 -10.35 7.26 -10.99
N TYR A 568 -10.92 6.37 -10.18
CA TYR A 568 -12.11 6.66 -9.37
C TYR A 568 -11.83 6.48 -7.88
N LEU A 569 -12.10 7.52 -7.09
CA LEU A 569 -12.20 7.43 -5.63
C LEU A 569 -13.67 7.38 -5.24
N ILE A 570 -14.04 6.40 -4.41
CA ILE A 570 -15.43 6.16 -4.00
C ILE A 570 -15.58 6.15 -2.46
N PRO A 571 -15.29 7.28 -1.76
CA PRO A 571 -15.39 7.35 -0.30
C PRO A 571 -16.85 7.20 0.19
N GLU A 572 -17.05 6.52 1.33
CA GLU A 572 -18.34 6.63 2.05
C GLU A 572 -18.39 7.94 2.80
N VAL A 573 -19.54 8.62 2.71
CA VAL A 573 -19.83 9.80 3.52
C VAL A 573 -19.98 9.40 4.99
N GLY A 574 -19.27 10.10 5.88
CA GLY A 574 -19.36 9.88 7.32
C GLY A 574 -18.64 8.62 7.83
N ASN A 575 -18.01 7.84 6.95
CA ASN A 575 -17.15 6.73 7.37
C ASN A 575 -15.86 7.30 7.96
N LYS A 576 -15.59 6.94 9.22
CA LYS A 576 -14.48 7.48 10.02
C LYS A 576 -13.50 6.40 10.41
N PHE A 577 -12.22 6.74 10.36
CA PHE A 577 -11.16 5.93 10.93
C PHE A 577 -10.09 6.84 11.53
N ASP A 578 -9.72 6.57 12.77
CA ASP A 578 -8.75 7.37 13.55
C ASP A 578 -9.11 8.86 13.61
N GLY A 579 -10.40 9.16 13.83
CA GLY A 579 -10.92 10.53 13.91
C GLY A 579 -11.12 11.25 12.56
N GLU A 580 -10.55 10.74 11.47
CA GLU A 580 -10.64 11.34 10.14
C GLU A 580 -11.76 10.74 9.28
N ASN A 581 -12.39 11.56 8.45
CA ASN A 581 -13.44 11.18 7.50
C ASN A 581 -12.82 10.69 6.17
N GLU A 582 -13.31 9.56 5.63
CA GLU A 582 -12.81 8.97 4.37
C GLU A 582 -12.90 9.97 3.19
N GLU A 583 -13.97 10.75 3.10
CA GLU A 583 -14.15 11.77 2.07
C GLU A 583 -13.14 12.92 2.14
N SER A 584 -12.68 13.28 3.34
CA SER A 584 -11.67 14.34 3.54
C SER A 584 -10.29 13.83 3.17
N ILE A 585 -9.97 12.59 3.55
CA ILE A 585 -8.74 11.92 3.10
C ILE A 585 -8.71 11.81 1.58
N ALA A 586 -9.84 11.52 0.92
CA ALA A 586 -9.93 11.47 -0.54
C ALA A 586 -9.51 12.80 -1.19
N ILE A 587 -10.02 13.92 -0.68
CA ILE A 587 -9.65 15.26 -1.18
C ILE A 587 -8.19 15.55 -0.90
N ASN A 588 -7.71 15.29 0.31
CA ASN A 588 -6.30 15.50 0.67
C ASN A 588 -5.38 14.72 -0.27
N LEU A 589 -5.66 13.46 -0.56
CA LEU A 589 -4.86 12.65 -1.48
C LEU A 589 -4.88 13.17 -2.92
N LEU A 590 -6.02 13.69 -3.39
CA LEU A 590 -6.14 14.28 -4.73
C LEU A 590 -5.38 15.61 -4.86
N GLU A 591 -5.34 16.40 -3.79
CA GLU A 591 -4.66 17.70 -3.72
C GLU A 591 -3.18 17.60 -3.33
N SER A 592 -2.76 16.50 -2.70
CA SER A 592 -1.37 16.31 -2.25
C SER A 592 -0.44 15.90 -3.39
N ASP A 593 0.74 16.51 -3.41
CA ASP A 593 1.89 16.04 -4.17
C ASP A 593 2.53 14.80 -3.51
N VAL A 594 3.46 14.15 -4.21
CA VAL A 594 4.32 13.10 -3.62
C VAL A 594 5.13 13.64 -2.44
N ASP A 595 5.36 12.82 -1.43
CA ASP A 595 6.11 13.16 -0.22
C ASP A 595 7.63 13.05 -0.44
N LYS A 596 8.38 13.56 0.53
CA LYS A 596 9.83 13.38 0.59
C LYS A 596 10.14 11.98 1.10
N ILE A 597 11.16 11.35 0.53
CA ILE A 597 11.76 10.13 1.06
C ILE A 597 12.66 10.51 2.22
N ASN A 598 12.38 9.98 3.41
CA ASN A 598 13.24 10.17 4.58
C ASN A 598 13.67 8.80 5.12
N ILE A 599 14.98 8.60 5.22
CA ILE A 599 15.54 7.38 5.77
C ILE A 599 15.76 7.62 7.27
N ASN A 600 14.86 7.09 8.09
CA ASN A 600 14.92 7.24 9.54
C ASN A 600 15.50 5.96 10.16
N TYR A 601 16.60 6.10 10.89
CA TYR A 601 17.23 5.00 11.62
C TYR A 601 16.60 4.88 13.00
N SER A 602 16.25 3.66 13.42
CA SER A 602 16.08 3.33 14.83
C SER A 602 17.44 2.99 15.50
N VAL A 603 17.43 2.84 16.81
CA VAL A 603 18.61 2.38 17.58
C VAL A 603 19.04 0.98 17.14
N GLU A 604 18.05 0.09 16.94
CA GLU A 604 18.27 -1.26 16.46
C GLU A 604 18.85 -1.26 15.04
N ASP A 605 18.30 -0.43 14.15
CA ASP A 605 18.78 -0.32 12.76
C ASP A 605 20.24 0.14 12.69
N THR A 606 20.60 1.11 13.54
CA THR A 606 21.97 1.64 13.62
C THR A 606 22.94 0.53 13.98
N SER A 607 22.59 -0.23 15.01
CA SER A 607 23.38 -1.36 15.50
C SER A 607 23.48 -2.48 14.45
N GLU A 608 22.36 -2.82 13.77
CA GLU A 608 22.34 -3.82 12.70
C GLU A 608 23.26 -3.41 11.53
N GLN A 609 23.16 -2.14 11.08
CA GLN A 609 23.94 -1.67 9.93
C GLN A 609 25.43 -1.55 10.23
N ILE A 610 25.81 -1.03 11.40
CA ILE A 610 27.24 -0.97 11.79
C ILE A 610 27.84 -2.38 11.82
N LEU A 611 27.12 -3.33 12.43
CA LEU A 611 27.56 -4.72 12.45
C LEU A 611 27.64 -5.32 11.03
N ALA A 612 26.73 -4.97 10.13
CA ALA A 612 26.76 -5.38 8.72
C ALA A 612 27.96 -4.80 7.94
N ASP A 613 28.29 -3.54 8.17
CA ASP A 613 29.42 -2.88 7.52
C ASP A 613 30.76 -3.47 7.96
N ILE A 614 30.90 -3.79 9.24
CA ILE A 614 32.07 -4.50 9.78
C ILE A 614 32.10 -5.96 9.27
N SER A 615 30.97 -6.68 9.34
CA SER A 615 30.91 -8.12 8.96
C SER A 615 31.14 -8.37 7.47
N SER A 616 30.73 -7.42 6.62
CA SER A 616 30.97 -7.45 5.18
C SER A 616 32.42 -7.13 4.80
N GLY A 617 33.22 -6.60 5.73
CA GLY A 617 34.57 -6.10 5.46
C GLY A 617 34.58 -4.76 4.72
N THR A 618 33.44 -4.07 4.66
CA THR A 618 33.30 -2.73 4.09
C THR A 618 34.06 -1.70 4.93
N ILE A 619 33.98 -1.85 6.25
CA ILE A 619 34.66 -1.02 7.24
C ILE A 619 35.61 -1.89 8.04
N LYS A 620 36.89 -1.47 8.14
CA LYS A 620 37.94 -2.24 8.81
C LYS A 620 38.58 -1.51 9.98
N THR A 621 38.34 -0.22 10.14
CA THR A 621 38.92 0.60 11.22
C THR A 621 37.90 1.56 11.82
N LEU A 622 38.14 2.00 13.06
CA LEU A 622 37.31 3.01 13.73
C LEU A 622 37.27 4.33 12.94
N ASP A 623 38.41 4.80 12.46
CA ASP A 623 38.49 6.02 11.63
C ASP A 623 37.66 5.92 10.34
N GLU A 624 37.59 4.73 9.72
CA GLU A 624 36.73 4.51 8.57
C GLU A 624 35.25 4.57 8.97
N LEU A 625 34.90 3.96 10.10
CA LEU A 625 33.53 3.95 10.61
C LEU A 625 33.03 5.36 10.93
N GLU A 626 33.83 6.14 11.67
CA GLU A 626 33.52 7.54 12.01
C GLU A 626 33.31 8.37 10.75
N LYS A 627 34.21 8.26 9.76
CA LYS A 627 34.07 8.97 8.48
C LYS A 627 32.84 8.54 7.70
N PHE A 628 32.51 7.25 7.73
CA PHE A 628 31.39 6.67 6.99
C PHE A 628 30.04 7.12 7.56
N TYR A 629 29.93 7.23 8.88
CA TYR A 629 28.70 7.64 9.57
C TYR A 629 28.60 9.14 9.87
N LYS A 630 29.68 9.92 9.69
CA LYS A 630 29.71 11.38 9.98
C LYS A 630 28.57 12.19 9.38
N SER A 631 28.11 11.82 8.18
CA SER A 631 27.03 12.53 7.47
C SER A 631 25.70 11.77 7.47
N ILE A 632 25.58 10.70 8.26
CA ILE A 632 24.36 9.89 8.35
C ILE A 632 23.64 10.27 9.65
N PRO A 633 22.37 10.70 9.59
CA PRO A 633 21.61 11.01 10.79
C PRO A 633 21.26 9.70 11.52
N ILE A 634 22.04 9.38 12.56
CA ILE A 634 21.78 8.25 13.46
C ILE A 634 21.21 8.77 14.79
N PRO A 635 20.26 8.04 15.42
CA PRO A 635 19.58 8.47 16.64
C PRO A 635 20.44 8.28 17.91
N VAL A 636 21.58 7.61 17.81
CA VAL A 636 22.46 7.25 18.93
C VAL A 636 23.90 7.54 18.59
N ASP A 637 24.69 7.80 19.63
CA ASP A 637 26.12 8.02 19.48
C ASP A 637 26.84 6.75 18.97
N LEU A 638 27.84 6.96 18.11
CA LEU A 638 28.59 5.88 17.49
C LEU A 638 29.40 5.09 18.53
N GLU A 639 29.99 5.76 19.52
CA GLU A 639 30.77 5.12 20.59
C GLU A 639 29.87 4.20 21.43
N MET A 640 28.69 4.68 21.83
CA MET A 640 27.72 3.86 22.59
C MET A 640 27.31 2.59 21.82
N THR A 641 27.15 2.70 20.50
CA THR A 641 26.79 1.54 19.66
C THR A 641 27.96 0.56 19.53
N ILE A 642 29.19 1.06 19.44
CA ILE A 642 30.40 0.23 19.41
C ILE A 642 30.56 -0.53 20.73
N ASP A 643 30.40 0.16 21.86
CA ASP A 643 30.48 -0.44 23.19
C ASP A 643 29.43 -1.54 23.36
N LEU A 644 28.19 -1.30 22.93
CA LEU A 644 27.13 -2.30 22.90
C LEU A 644 27.55 -3.56 22.10
N LEU A 645 28.11 -3.36 20.90
CA LEU A 645 28.56 -4.47 20.04
C LEU A 645 29.76 -5.23 20.65
N LEU A 646 30.62 -4.56 21.41
CA LEU A 646 31.73 -5.18 22.13
C LEU A 646 31.26 -5.98 23.34
N ASP A 647 30.32 -5.43 24.12
CA ASP A 647 29.75 -6.06 25.31
C ASP A 647 29.04 -7.38 24.96
N TYR A 648 28.28 -7.39 23.87
CA TYR A 648 27.67 -8.61 23.34
C TYR A 648 28.65 -9.53 22.58
N ASN A 649 29.93 -9.15 22.48
CA ASN A 649 31.00 -9.88 21.79
C ASN A 649 30.65 -10.16 20.31
N LEU A 650 29.98 -9.21 19.66
CA LEU A 650 29.64 -9.24 18.24
C LEU A 650 30.82 -8.75 17.39
N ILE A 651 31.59 -7.79 17.90
CA ILE A 651 32.82 -7.29 17.28
C ILE A 651 34.00 -7.41 18.24
N LYS A 652 35.21 -7.25 17.69
CA LYS A 652 36.46 -7.14 18.45
C LYS A 652 37.33 -6.04 17.85
N ILE A 653 38.04 -5.34 18.73
CA ILE A 653 39.11 -4.42 18.35
C ILE A 653 40.44 -5.17 18.52
N LEU A 654 41.22 -5.28 17.45
CA LEU A 654 42.59 -5.79 17.52
C LEU A 654 43.54 -4.61 17.76
N ASN A 655 44.54 -4.84 18.62
CA ASN A 655 45.49 -3.83 19.12
C ASN A 655 44.87 -2.65 19.90
N PRO A 656 43.96 -2.88 20.88
CA PRO A 656 43.40 -1.80 21.68
C PRO A 656 44.50 -1.12 22.49
N LYS A 657 44.68 0.20 22.34
CA LYS A 657 45.54 0.96 23.26
C LYS A 657 44.90 0.96 24.64
N HIS A 658 45.62 0.46 25.64
CA HIS A 658 45.36 0.80 27.04
C HIS A 658 45.60 2.31 27.24
N THR A 659 44.55 3.11 27.28
CA THR A 659 44.58 4.39 27.97
C THR A 659 44.49 4.09 29.47
N LYS A 660 45.65 3.82 30.10
CA LYS A 660 45.76 3.95 31.55
C LYS A 660 45.62 5.43 31.89
N ASN A 661 44.48 5.81 32.45
CA ASN A 661 44.40 7.00 33.30
C ASN A 661 45.17 6.69 34.60
N SER A 662 46.36 7.25 34.73
CA SER A 662 46.99 7.47 36.03
C SER A 662 47.63 8.85 36.05
N ASN A 663 47.17 9.67 36.99
CA ASN A 663 47.59 11.03 37.27
C ASN A 663 49.12 11.25 37.32
N ASN A 664 49.51 12.47 36.92
CA ASN A 664 50.64 13.27 37.40
C ASN A 664 52.08 12.75 37.19
N LYS A 665 52.85 13.40 36.30
CA LYS A 665 53.87 14.43 36.69
C LYS A 665 54.59 15.01 35.46
N LYS A 666 54.88 16.31 35.58
CA LYS A 666 55.67 17.18 34.67
C LYS A 666 57.04 16.59 34.30
N SER A 667 57.47 16.78 33.06
CA SER A 667 58.77 17.39 32.71
C SER A 667 58.97 17.50 31.18
N LYS A 668 59.61 18.60 30.79
CA LYS A 668 60.00 19.01 29.42
C LYS A 668 61.12 18.12 28.87
N ILE A 669 61.24 17.98 27.54
CA ILE A 669 62.42 18.28 26.69
C ILE A 669 62.22 17.74 25.26
N ASN A 670 62.73 18.51 24.30
CA ASN A 670 62.66 18.41 22.84
C ASN A 670 63.20 17.11 22.23
N ASN A 671 62.55 16.62 21.15
CA ASN A 671 63.23 16.09 19.97
C ASN A 671 62.29 16.02 18.74
N PRO A 672 62.54 16.73 17.62
CA PRO A 672 61.72 16.67 16.42
C PRO A 672 62.34 15.68 15.42
N ASN A 673 62.31 14.38 15.72
CA ASN A 673 62.55 13.33 14.72
C ASN A 673 62.27 11.96 15.34
N ASN A 674 60.99 11.58 15.36
CA ASN A 674 60.62 10.18 15.33
C ASN A 674 59.20 10.05 14.79
N LYS A 675 59.09 9.66 13.52
CA LYS A 675 57.85 9.16 12.91
C LYS A 675 57.37 7.95 13.71
N LYS A 676 56.58 8.16 14.77
CA LYS A 676 55.82 7.10 15.42
C LYS A 676 54.65 6.73 14.50
N LYS A 677 54.84 5.62 13.80
CA LYS A 677 53.86 4.85 13.04
C LYS A 677 52.50 4.85 13.76
N ILE A 678 51.53 5.56 13.19
CA ILE A 678 50.14 5.56 13.67
C ILE A 678 49.55 4.19 13.31
N THR A 679 49.35 3.34 14.29
CA THR A 679 48.68 2.04 14.12
C THR A 679 47.18 2.21 14.31
N PHE A 680 46.39 1.94 13.27
CA PHE A 680 44.93 1.95 13.29
C PHE A 680 44.40 0.75 14.10
N ASN A 681 43.41 0.99 14.95
CA ASN A 681 42.66 -0.07 15.65
C ASN A 681 41.82 -0.84 14.63
N GLU A 682 42.16 -2.10 14.39
CA GLU A 682 41.46 -2.93 13.39
C GLU A 682 40.16 -3.47 14.01
N LEU A 683 39.04 -3.25 13.31
CA LEU A 683 37.72 -3.72 13.66
C LEU A 683 37.40 -5.01 12.90
N ILE A 684 37.07 -6.07 13.65
CA ILE A 684 36.64 -7.33 13.07
C ILE A 684 35.35 -7.83 13.71
N SER A 685 34.47 -8.42 12.90
CA SER A 685 33.31 -9.16 13.42
C SER A 685 33.76 -10.49 14.04
N THR A 686 33.20 -10.88 15.18
CA THR A 686 33.40 -12.23 15.71
C THR A 686 32.64 -13.26 14.86
N LYS A 687 32.92 -14.57 15.06
CA LYS A 687 32.11 -15.63 14.43
C LYS A 687 30.62 -15.49 14.80
N TYR A 688 30.33 -15.03 16.01
CA TYR A 688 28.98 -14.79 16.49
C TYR A 688 28.37 -13.54 15.84
N GLY A 689 29.06 -12.40 15.85
CA GLY A 689 28.58 -11.18 15.19
C GLY A 689 28.35 -11.35 13.69
N LYS A 690 29.26 -12.07 13.01
CA LYS A 690 29.05 -12.42 11.60
C LYS A 690 27.82 -13.31 11.39
N ALA A 691 27.54 -14.25 12.31
CA ALA A 691 26.35 -15.10 12.26
C ALA A 691 25.05 -14.30 12.47
N VAL A 692 25.04 -13.35 13.40
CA VAL A 692 23.92 -12.43 13.65
C VAL A 692 23.69 -11.53 12.44
N SER A 693 24.73 -10.84 11.96
CA SER A 693 24.69 -9.94 10.80
C SER A 693 24.19 -10.62 9.53
N THR A 694 24.75 -11.78 9.20
CA THR A 694 24.39 -12.56 8.00
C THR A 694 22.96 -13.09 8.08
N SER A 695 22.39 -13.19 9.29
CA SER A 695 21.03 -13.66 9.51
C SER A 695 20.00 -12.53 9.55
N PHE A 696 20.42 -11.26 9.43
CA PHE A 696 19.56 -10.06 9.54
C PHE A 696 18.76 -10.05 10.86
N LEU A 697 19.38 -10.53 11.94
CA LEU A 697 18.78 -10.52 13.27
C LEU A 697 19.12 -9.22 13.98
N SER A 698 18.18 -8.75 14.81
CA SER A 698 18.50 -7.78 15.85
C SER A 698 19.52 -8.37 16.84
N ILE A 699 20.18 -7.51 17.60
CA ILE A 699 21.09 -7.96 18.67
C ILE A 699 20.32 -8.78 19.70
N GLU A 700 19.11 -8.35 20.05
CA GLU A 700 18.24 -9.01 21.02
C GLU A 700 17.84 -10.42 20.59
N ASP A 701 17.45 -10.59 19.32
CA ASP A 701 17.12 -11.91 18.76
C ASP A 701 18.34 -12.83 18.74
N GLY A 702 19.51 -12.28 18.40
CA GLY A 702 20.79 -13.00 18.47
C GLY A 702 21.07 -13.53 19.87
N GLU A 703 20.91 -12.68 20.88
CA GLU A 703 21.11 -13.05 22.29
C GLU A 703 20.06 -14.05 22.79
N LEU A 704 18.80 -13.92 22.38
CA LEU A 704 17.76 -14.89 22.69
C LEU A 704 18.12 -16.28 22.16
N ILE A 705 18.58 -16.37 20.92
CA ILE A 705 19.05 -17.63 20.32
C ILE A 705 20.23 -18.18 21.11
N LYS A 706 21.27 -17.36 21.34
CA LYS A 706 22.48 -17.75 22.09
C LYS A 706 22.13 -18.29 23.49
N ASN A 707 21.29 -17.58 24.24
CA ASN A 707 20.86 -17.98 25.58
C ASN A 707 20.06 -19.30 25.55
N SER A 708 19.19 -19.47 24.56
CA SER A 708 18.43 -20.71 24.37
C SER A 708 19.34 -21.89 24.01
N LEU A 709 20.33 -21.68 23.14
CA LEU A 709 21.33 -22.69 22.78
C LEU A 709 22.17 -23.13 23.99
N ASN A 710 22.56 -22.19 24.86
CA ASN A 710 23.28 -22.50 26.09
C ASN A 710 22.44 -23.36 27.04
N LYS A 711 21.16 -23.02 27.22
CA LYS A 711 20.21 -23.83 28.03
C LYS A 711 20.05 -25.25 27.48
N ILE A 712 19.84 -25.37 26.16
CA ILE A 712 19.74 -26.67 25.48
C ILE A 712 21.03 -27.45 25.65
N SER A 713 22.19 -26.82 25.49
CA SER A 713 23.48 -27.50 25.63
C SER A 713 23.73 -28.02 27.04
N LEU A 714 23.34 -27.27 28.08
CA LEU A 714 23.47 -27.71 29.47
C LEU A 714 22.57 -28.91 29.76
N SER A 715 21.30 -28.82 29.37
CA SER A 715 20.32 -29.90 29.52
C SER A 715 20.75 -31.18 28.80
N TYR A 716 21.21 -31.05 27.56
CA TYR A 716 21.62 -32.18 26.73
C TYR A 716 22.90 -32.85 27.25
N LYS A 717 23.89 -32.07 27.71
CA LYS A 717 25.12 -32.60 28.35
C LYS A 717 24.80 -33.36 29.64
N ASN A 718 23.86 -32.88 30.45
CA ASN A 718 23.43 -33.56 31.67
C ASN A 718 22.71 -34.88 31.37
N LYS A 719 21.87 -34.91 30.33
CA LYS A 719 21.20 -36.13 29.85
C LYS A 719 22.22 -37.19 29.42
N ILE A 720 23.22 -36.82 28.61
CA ILE A 720 24.29 -37.73 28.16
C ILE A 720 25.17 -38.22 29.31
N LYS A 721 25.49 -37.37 30.30
CA LYS A 721 26.24 -37.78 31.51
C LYS A 721 25.44 -38.76 32.38
N GLY A 722 24.11 -38.58 32.50
CA GLY A 722 23.22 -39.53 33.17
C GLY A 722 23.18 -40.91 32.50
N PHE A 723 23.24 -40.96 31.17
CA PHE A 723 23.34 -42.22 30.41
C PHE A 723 24.68 -42.95 30.56
N LYS A 724 25.78 -42.23 30.86
CA LYS A 724 27.09 -42.86 31.10
C LYS A 724 27.23 -43.46 32.52
N ASN A 725 26.44 -42.99 33.49
CA ASN A 725 26.52 -43.46 34.88
C ASN A 725 25.54 -44.58 35.24
N ASN A 726 24.57 -44.92 34.37
CA ASN A 726 23.61 -46.01 34.62
C ASN A 726 23.68 -47.06 33.49
N LYS A 727 24.59 -48.04 33.62
CA LYS A 727 24.69 -49.19 32.72
C LYS A 727 23.70 -50.34 33.03
N THR A 728 22.80 -50.20 34.00
CA THR A 728 21.93 -51.30 34.48
C THR A 728 20.43 -50.97 34.56
N SER A 729 19.94 -50.00 33.79
CA SER A 729 18.49 -49.67 33.74
C SER A 729 17.93 -49.50 32.33
N ASN A 730 18.43 -50.30 31.38
CA ASN A 730 17.99 -50.30 29.98
C ASN A 730 16.63 -51.02 29.73
N ASN A 731 16.02 -51.65 30.73
CA ASN A 731 14.74 -52.37 30.58
C ASN A 731 13.50 -51.67 31.19
N GLN A 732 13.66 -50.65 32.04
CA GLN A 732 12.53 -49.88 32.59
C GLN A 732 12.17 -48.63 31.76
N LEU A 733 13.14 -48.06 31.02
CA LEU A 733 12.89 -46.91 30.13
C LEU A 733 12.17 -47.31 28.82
N LYS A 734 12.36 -48.54 28.33
CA LYS A 734 11.61 -49.08 27.17
C LYS A 734 10.11 -49.23 27.46
N THR A 735 9.72 -49.47 28.72
CA THR A 735 8.32 -49.61 29.15
C THR A 735 7.64 -48.26 29.36
N GLN A 736 8.34 -47.23 29.87
CA GLN A 736 7.80 -45.86 29.93
C GLN A 736 7.73 -45.17 28.56
N TYR A 737 8.67 -45.44 27.65
CA TYR A 737 8.65 -44.90 26.28
C TYR A 737 7.48 -45.47 25.43
N ASN A 738 7.11 -46.73 25.67
CA ASN A 738 5.91 -47.35 25.07
C ASN A 738 4.59 -46.86 25.70
N TYR A 739 4.60 -46.39 26.96
CA TYR A 739 3.43 -45.83 27.62
C TYR A 739 3.07 -44.43 27.08
N PHE A 740 4.07 -43.57 26.82
CA PHE A 740 3.85 -42.26 26.20
C PHE A 740 3.45 -42.35 24.72
N ASN A 741 4.04 -43.28 23.96
CA ASN A 741 3.63 -43.56 22.57
C ASN A 741 2.19 -44.09 22.47
N LYS A 742 1.73 -44.93 23.41
CA LYS A 742 0.31 -45.38 23.44
C LYS A 742 -0.64 -44.23 23.78
N LYS A 743 -0.30 -43.32 24.68
CA LYS A 743 -1.21 -42.22 25.10
C LYS A 743 -1.36 -41.13 24.04
N TYR A 744 -0.32 -40.85 23.24
CA TYR A 744 -0.37 -39.89 22.13
C TYR A 744 -0.97 -40.49 20.84
N ILE A 745 -0.70 -41.77 20.53
CA ILE A 745 -1.25 -42.43 19.33
C ILE A 745 -2.70 -42.91 19.55
N ASN A 746 -3.09 -43.36 20.76
CA ASN A 746 -4.48 -43.77 21.01
C ASN A 746 -5.44 -42.59 21.21
N LYS A 747 -4.99 -41.41 21.67
CA LYS A 747 -5.83 -40.19 21.69
C LYS A 747 -6.26 -39.75 20.29
N ASN A 748 -5.44 -40.02 19.26
CA ASN A 748 -5.74 -39.68 17.87
C ASN A 748 -6.45 -40.80 17.09
N LYS A 749 -6.32 -42.08 17.48
CA LYS A 749 -7.14 -43.17 16.92
C LYS A 749 -8.60 -43.15 17.41
N ASN A 750 -8.85 -42.84 18.69
CA ASN A 750 -10.23 -42.76 19.21
C ASN A 750 -11.01 -41.53 18.72
N ARG A 751 -10.34 -40.47 18.21
CA ARG A 751 -11.00 -39.32 17.57
C ARG A 751 -11.48 -39.59 16.13
N ASN A 752 -10.96 -40.63 15.45
CA ASN A 752 -11.34 -40.97 14.08
C ASN A 752 -12.48 -42.01 13.96
N ASN A 753 -12.81 -42.74 15.03
CA ASN A 753 -13.85 -43.78 15.00
C ASN A 753 -15.25 -43.29 15.38
N ASN A 754 -15.38 -42.16 16.09
CA ASN A 754 -16.70 -41.60 16.48
C ASN A 754 -17.41 -40.80 15.37
N THR A 755 -16.89 -40.76 14.14
CA THR A 755 -17.54 -40.15 12.98
C THR A 755 -18.10 -41.17 11.97
N LYS A 756 -18.21 -42.45 12.34
CA LYS A 756 -18.75 -43.50 11.44
C LYS A 756 -19.94 -44.31 11.98
N SER A 757 -20.51 -43.96 13.13
CA SER A 757 -21.73 -44.59 13.64
C SER A 757 -22.79 -43.52 13.91
N ASN A 758 -23.54 -43.15 12.88
CA ASN A 758 -24.92 -42.62 12.93
C ASN A 758 -25.35 -42.16 11.53
N ILE A 759 -25.42 -43.11 10.59
CA ILE A 759 -26.29 -43.02 9.41
C ILE A 759 -26.77 -44.45 9.16
N ASN A 760 -27.88 -44.84 9.79
CA ASN A 760 -28.79 -45.84 9.25
C ASN A 760 -30.13 -45.15 9.04
N ASP A 761 -30.89 -45.71 8.11
CA ASP A 761 -32.24 -45.32 7.65
C ASP A 761 -32.29 -44.19 6.62
N LYS A 762 -32.13 -44.59 5.35
CA LYS A 762 -33.27 -44.61 4.42
C LYS A 762 -32.96 -45.38 3.14
N ASN A 763 -33.86 -46.32 2.84
CA ASN A 763 -33.97 -47.13 1.63
C ASN A 763 -33.86 -46.31 0.34
N ILE A 764 -33.18 -46.89 -0.67
CA ILE A 764 -33.70 -47.06 -2.04
C ILE A 764 -32.96 -48.26 -2.64
N ASN A 765 -33.73 -49.28 -2.98
CA ASN A 765 -33.35 -50.42 -3.80
C ASN A 765 -33.00 -49.95 -5.22
N THR A 766 -31.90 -50.44 -5.78
CA THR A 766 -31.85 -50.94 -7.17
C THR A 766 -30.63 -51.85 -7.34
N LYS A 767 -30.91 -53.09 -7.76
CA LYS A 767 -29.95 -54.12 -8.15
C LYS A 767 -29.60 -53.95 -9.63
N SER A 768 -28.32 -54.08 -9.98
CA SER A 768 -27.81 -54.66 -11.23
C SER A 768 -26.30 -54.87 -11.07
N ASN A 769 -25.86 -56.10 -10.73
CA ASN A 769 -25.25 -57.09 -11.63
C ASN A 769 -24.15 -56.48 -12.52
N ILE A 770 -22.89 -56.66 -12.13
CA ILE A 770 -21.91 -57.64 -12.68
C ILE A 770 -21.43 -57.18 -14.06
N ASP A 771 -20.17 -56.74 -14.13
CA ASP A 771 -19.19 -57.27 -15.08
C ASP A 771 -17.78 -57.02 -14.53
N ASN A 772 -17.09 -58.13 -14.29
CA ASN A 772 -15.70 -58.22 -13.87
C ASN A 772 -14.87 -58.51 -15.14
N GLU A 773 -14.09 -57.55 -15.63
CA GLU A 773 -12.88 -57.87 -16.42
C GLU A 773 -11.73 -56.91 -16.08
N ASN A 774 -10.80 -57.44 -15.28
CA ASN A 774 -9.35 -57.33 -15.38
C ASN A 774 -8.71 -56.05 -15.95
N ILE A 775 -8.24 -55.17 -15.06
CA ILE A 775 -7.03 -54.37 -15.30
C ILE A 775 -6.06 -54.58 -14.12
N ASN A 776 -5.05 -55.41 -14.38
CA ASN A 776 -3.88 -55.64 -13.52
C ASN A 776 -3.09 -54.34 -13.29
N THR A 777 -3.18 -53.75 -12.09
CA THR A 777 -2.20 -52.75 -11.63
C THR A 777 -1.20 -53.38 -10.67
N LYS A 778 0.01 -53.64 -11.18
CA LYS A 778 1.22 -53.79 -10.37
C LYS A 778 1.47 -52.49 -9.59
N SER A 779 1.13 -52.44 -8.31
CA SER A 779 1.64 -51.41 -7.39
C SER A 779 1.81 -51.98 -5.99
N ASN A 780 2.93 -52.67 -5.74
CA ASN A 780 3.29 -53.04 -4.39
C ASN A 780 4.82 -53.10 -4.18
N THR A 781 5.54 -52.00 -4.40
CA THR A 781 6.97 -51.86 -4.01
C THR A 781 7.44 -50.42 -3.71
N LYS A 782 6.55 -49.49 -3.29
CA LYS A 782 6.97 -48.12 -2.89
C LYS A 782 6.76 -47.74 -1.42
N ASN A 783 6.07 -48.55 -0.61
CA ASN A 783 5.77 -48.22 0.79
C ASN A 783 6.86 -48.56 1.83
N ASN A 784 7.95 -49.23 1.44
CA ASN A 784 9.03 -49.58 2.40
C ASN A 784 10.22 -48.61 2.44
N LYS A 785 10.31 -47.60 1.56
CA LYS A 785 11.39 -46.59 1.60
C LYS A 785 11.10 -45.37 2.48
N ASN A 786 9.86 -45.17 2.92
CA ASN A 786 9.48 -43.99 3.73
C ASN A 786 9.57 -44.19 5.25
N LYS A 787 9.81 -45.42 5.73
CA LYS A 787 9.96 -45.75 7.17
C LYS A 787 11.38 -45.56 7.72
N THR A 788 12.37 -45.28 6.86
CA THR A 788 13.79 -45.20 7.25
C THR A 788 14.28 -43.80 7.60
N PHE A 789 13.56 -42.72 7.25
CA PHE A 789 14.06 -41.34 7.43
C PHE A 789 13.70 -40.67 8.77
N TYR A 790 12.67 -41.14 9.48
CA TYR A 790 12.27 -40.62 10.80
C TYR A 790 13.01 -41.29 11.97
N LYS A 791 13.86 -42.29 11.71
CA LYS A 791 14.57 -43.05 12.76
C LYS A 791 15.77 -42.30 13.38
N ASP A 792 16.25 -41.23 12.75
CA ASP A 792 17.50 -40.56 13.13
C ASP A 792 17.32 -39.13 13.69
N ILE A 793 16.09 -38.71 14.02
CA ILE A 793 15.79 -37.39 14.61
C ILE A 793 15.78 -37.53 16.14
N ASP A 794 16.53 -36.67 16.82
CA ASP A 794 16.41 -36.54 18.28
C ASP A 794 15.21 -35.65 18.58
N PHE A 795 14.05 -36.25 18.84
CA PHE A 795 12.79 -35.52 19.00
C PHE A 795 12.83 -34.46 20.10
N ASP A 796 13.52 -34.71 21.21
CA ASP A 796 13.60 -33.76 22.33
C ASP A 796 14.46 -32.55 21.95
N LEU A 797 15.59 -32.80 21.29
CA LEU A 797 16.47 -31.75 20.78
C LEU A 797 15.81 -30.96 19.65
N ALA A 798 15.19 -31.65 18.70
CA ALA A 798 14.49 -31.05 17.56
C ALA A 798 13.33 -30.16 18.02
N SER A 799 12.53 -30.62 18.98
CA SER A 799 11.48 -29.82 19.60
C SER A 799 12.04 -28.56 20.25
N SER A 800 13.13 -28.69 21.03
CA SER A 800 13.77 -27.54 21.68
C SER A 800 14.31 -26.51 20.67
N ILE A 801 14.87 -26.96 19.55
CA ILE A 801 15.35 -26.08 18.47
C ILE A 801 14.19 -25.36 17.77
N LEU A 802 13.11 -26.09 17.48
CA LEU A 802 11.90 -25.51 16.88
C LEU A 802 11.27 -24.45 17.78
N GLU A 803 11.24 -24.67 19.09
CA GLU A 803 10.74 -23.69 20.04
C GLU A 803 11.53 -22.38 20.01
N ILE A 804 12.84 -22.39 19.72
CA ILE A 804 13.60 -21.14 19.52
C ILE A 804 12.98 -20.34 18.38
N ALA A 805 12.76 -20.97 17.23
CA ALA A 805 12.21 -20.30 16.06
C ALA A 805 10.76 -19.84 16.28
N ILE A 806 9.91 -20.65 16.93
CA ILE A 806 8.51 -20.29 17.24
C ILE A 806 8.42 -19.17 18.28
N ASN A 807 9.36 -19.09 19.23
CA ASN A 807 9.39 -18.02 20.23
C ASN A 807 9.83 -16.68 19.64
N LEU A 808 10.68 -16.70 18.62
CA LEU A 808 11.06 -15.49 17.86
C LEU A 808 9.93 -15.05 16.93
N GLU A 809 9.35 -15.98 16.18
CA GLU A 809 8.29 -15.68 15.21
C GLU A 809 7.14 -16.70 15.31
N SER A 810 6.10 -16.34 16.05
CA SER A 810 4.87 -17.12 16.12
C SER A 810 3.89 -16.79 14.99
N PHE A 811 3.06 -17.76 14.62
CA PHE A 811 2.08 -17.60 13.56
C PHE A 811 0.90 -16.73 14.04
N ASN A 812 0.84 -15.49 13.58
CA ASN A 812 -0.18 -14.51 13.99
C ASN A 812 -1.32 -14.28 12.96
N ASN A 813 -1.21 -14.83 11.75
CA ASN A 813 -2.16 -14.56 10.66
C ASN A 813 -3.37 -15.51 10.65
N ALA A 814 -4.13 -15.51 11.75
CA ALA A 814 -5.32 -16.35 11.94
C ALA A 814 -6.59 -15.54 12.22
N PHE A 815 -7.72 -15.99 11.67
CA PHE A 815 -9.02 -15.31 11.77
C PHE A 815 -10.12 -16.29 12.14
N LEU A 816 -11.19 -15.83 12.79
CA LEU A 816 -12.40 -16.63 12.93
C LEU A 816 -13.08 -16.85 11.57
N SER A 817 -13.71 -18.01 11.38
CA SER A 817 -14.49 -18.26 10.18
C SER A 817 -15.63 -17.24 10.04
N PRO A 818 -16.01 -16.82 8.82
CA PRO A 818 -17.03 -15.79 8.63
C PRO A 818 -18.38 -16.18 9.24
N ASN A 819 -18.69 -17.48 9.25
CA ASN A 819 -19.95 -17.97 9.81
C ASN A 819 -19.93 -17.94 11.33
N LEU A 820 -18.82 -18.38 11.95
CA LEU A 820 -18.64 -18.32 13.40
C LEU A 820 -18.69 -16.87 13.90
N HIS A 821 -17.93 -15.98 13.27
CA HIS A 821 -17.91 -14.56 13.61
C HIS A 821 -19.31 -13.95 13.51
N LYS A 822 -20.05 -14.21 12.41
CA LYS A 822 -21.41 -13.71 12.23
C LYS A 822 -22.37 -14.21 13.31
N GLN A 823 -22.27 -15.47 13.74
CA GLN A 823 -23.12 -15.98 14.82
C GLN A 823 -22.82 -15.31 16.15
N ILE A 824 -21.55 -15.15 16.50
CA ILE A 824 -21.15 -14.48 17.74
C ILE A 824 -21.66 -13.02 17.74
N VAL A 825 -21.49 -12.28 16.65
CA VAL A 825 -22.02 -10.90 16.52
C VAL A 825 -23.54 -10.88 16.68
N ASN A 826 -24.25 -11.85 16.09
CA ASN A 826 -25.70 -11.94 16.21
C ASN A 826 -26.18 -12.21 17.64
N VAL A 827 -25.42 -13.00 18.40
CA VAL A 827 -25.70 -13.36 19.80
C VAL A 827 -25.39 -12.20 20.73
N LEU A 828 -24.19 -11.61 20.61
CA LEU A 828 -23.71 -10.56 21.52
C LEU A 828 -24.23 -9.16 21.15
N LYS A 829 -24.72 -8.96 19.93
CA LYS A 829 -25.08 -7.65 19.37
C LYS A 829 -23.94 -6.62 19.39
N VAL A 830 -22.70 -7.09 19.49
CA VAL A 830 -21.49 -6.27 19.48
C VAL A 830 -20.64 -6.62 18.27
N ASN A 831 -20.12 -5.60 17.58
CA ASN A 831 -19.13 -5.77 16.53
C ASN A 831 -17.74 -5.90 17.17
N PHE A 832 -17.00 -6.94 16.78
CA PHE A 832 -15.64 -7.18 17.27
C PHE A 832 -14.72 -7.66 16.14
N SER A 833 -13.42 -7.64 16.42
CA SER A 833 -12.39 -8.04 15.47
C SER A 833 -12.57 -9.50 14.98
N THR A 834 -12.26 -9.73 13.70
CA THR A 834 -12.20 -11.10 13.17
C THR A 834 -10.84 -11.77 13.39
N ARG A 835 -9.81 -11.02 13.78
CA ARG A 835 -8.48 -11.56 14.08
C ARG A 835 -8.60 -12.43 15.33
N LEU A 836 -8.01 -13.63 15.27
CA LEU A 836 -8.14 -14.59 16.35
C LEU A 836 -7.44 -14.11 17.64
N PHE A 837 -6.29 -13.45 17.48
CA PHE A 837 -5.41 -13.05 18.58
C PHE A 837 -5.66 -11.64 19.11
N SER A 838 -6.70 -10.93 18.65
CA SER A 838 -7.06 -9.65 19.27
C SER A 838 -7.73 -9.87 20.63
N GLU A 839 -7.43 -9.03 21.60
CA GLU A 839 -7.94 -9.13 22.99
C GLU A 839 -9.45 -9.32 23.04
N SER A 840 -10.22 -8.51 22.30
CA SER A 840 -11.68 -8.65 22.21
C SER A 840 -12.13 -10.04 21.78
N THR A 841 -11.39 -10.67 20.86
CA THR A 841 -11.72 -12.01 20.35
C THR A 841 -11.36 -13.07 21.38
N LEU A 842 -10.19 -12.95 22.01
CA LEU A 842 -9.71 -13.89 23.03
C LEU A 842 -10.66 -13.94 24.23
N ASP A 843 -11.13 -12.78 24.68
CA ASP A 843 -12.11 -12.65 25.75
C ASP A 843 -13.42 -13.39 25.38
N ILE A 844 -13.99 -13.06 24.21
CA ILE A 844 -15.25 -13.65 23.73
C ILE A 844 -15.15 -15.18 23.55
N ILE A 845 -14.09 -15.69 22.92
CA ILE A 845 -13.96 -17.15 22.69
C ILE A 845 -13.59 -17.92 23.97
N SER A 846 -13.20 -17.22 25.04
CA SER A 846 -12.95 -17.81 26.36
C SER A 846 -14.21 -17.85 27.25
N SER A 847 -15.22 -17.03 26.94
CA SER A 847 -16.48 -16.93 27.69
C SER A 847 -17.39 -18.15 27.47
N GLY A 848 -17.63 -18.92 28.53
CA GLY A 848 -18.56 -20.06 28.51
C GLY A 848 -20.01 -19.68 28.21
N GLU A 849 -20.44 -18.48 28.61
CA GLU A 849 -21.79 -17.98 28.35
C GLU A 849 -22.01 -17.67 26.86
N THR A 850 -20.99 -17.14 26.19
CA THR A 850 -21.10 -16.89 24.74
C THR A 850 -21.19 -18.21 23.99
N ILE A 851 -20.37 -19.20 24.39
CA ILE A 851 -20.31 -20.51 23.74
C ILE A 851 -21.65 -21.22 23.81
N SER A 852 -22.33 -21.24 24.96
CA SER A 852 -23.60 -21.96 25.13
C SER A 852 -24.75 -21.46 24.24
N LYS A 853 -24.65 -20.23 23.72
CA LYS A 853 -25.65 -19.60 22.85
C LYS A 853 -25.43 -19.82 21.35
N LEU A 854 -24.34 -20.48 20.94
CA LEU A 854 -24.00 -20.75 19.53
C LEU A 854 -24.58 -22.08 19.04
N ASP A 855 -24.64 -22.31 17.71
CA ASP A 855 -25.02 -23.64 17.22
C ASP A 855 -23.96 -24.70 17.60
N SER A 856 -24.39 -25.95 17.84
CA SER A 856 -23.56 -27.06 18.33
C SER A 856 -22.21 -27.21 17.61
N LYS A 857 -22.20 -27.12 16.28
CA LYS A 857 -20.98 -27.17 15.46
C LYS A 857 -19.93 -26.13 15.87
N TYR A 858 -20.37 -24.92 16.19
CA TYR A 858 -19.48 -23.81 16.58
C TYR A 858 -19.08 -23.91 18.04
N GLN A 859 -19.96 -24.39 18.91
CA GLN A 859 -19.62 -24.72 20.30
C GLN A 859 -18.47 -25.74 20.34
N ASP A 860 -18.61 -26.84 19.59
CA ASP A 860 -17.58 -27.88 19.48
C ASP A 860 -16.23 -27.34 19.01
N ALA A 861 -16.25 -26.41 18.05
CA ALA A 861 -15.04 -25.78 17.53
C ALA A 861 -14.35 -24.91 18.59
N LEU A 862 -15.11 -24.08 19.31
CA LEU A 862 -14.56 -23.21 20.37
C LEU A 862 -14.08 -24.02 21.58
N LEU A 863 -14.82 -25.05 22.00
CA LEU A 863 -14.38 -25.96 23.08
C LEU A 863 -13.09 -26.70 22.72
N LYS A 864 -12.93 -27.07 21.44
CA LYS A 864 -11.66 -27.63 20.93
C LYS A 864 -10.53 -26.61 20.98
N ILE A 865 -10.74 -25.35 20.59
CA ILE A 865 -9.73 -24.30 20.74
C ILE A 865 -9.31 -24.16 22.20
N GLN A 866 -10.27 -24.08 23.12
CA GLN A 866 -9.99 -23.94 24.54
C GLN A 866 -9.21 -25.13 25.09
N THR A 867 -9.60 -26.35 24.68
CA THR A 867 -8.99 -27.60 25.14
C THR A 867 -7.60 -27.80 24.57
N ASP A 868 -7.39 -27.53 23.29
CA ASP A 868 -6.14 -27.85 22.60
C ASP A 868 -5.10 -26.73 22.78
N PHE A 869 -5.50 -25.47 23.00
CA PHE A 869 -4.57 -24.33 23.01
C PHE A 869 -4.61 -23.39 24.22
N LEU A 870 -5.74 -23.29 24.94
CA LEU A 870 -5.89 -22.37 26.09
C LEU A 870 -5.69 -23.05 27.45
N ARG A 871 -5.08 -24.23 27.49
CA ARG A 871 -4.68 -24.91 28.75
C ARG A 871 -3.28 -24.47 29.16
N CYS A 872 -3.17 -23.25 29.68
CA CYS A 872 -1.93 -22.70 30.23
C CYS A 872 -2.14 -22.19 31.67
N GLU A 873 -1.04 -22.15 32.42
CA GLU A 873 -0.97 -21.63 33.80
C GLU A 873 -0.52 -20.15 33.85
N CYS A 874 -0.48 -19.48 32.69
CA CYS A 874 -0.11 -18.07 32.60
C CYS A 874 -1.10 -17.20 33.37
N LYS A 875 -0.57 -16.19 34.08
CA LYS A 875 -1.38 -15.20 34.81
C LYS A 875 -2.33 -14.45 33.88
N ASP A 876 -1.87 -14.11 32.69
CA ASP A 876 -2.61 -13.29 31.72
C ASP A 876 -3.54 -14.10 30.81
N LYS A 877 -3.94 -15.32 31.19
CA LYS A 877 -4.88 -16.12 30.38
C LYS A 877 -6.24 -15.40 30.30
N PRO A 878 -6.87 -15.26 29.12
CA PRO A 878 -6.53 -15.82 27.80
C PRO A 878 -5.62 -14.96 26.91
N PHE A 879 -5.20 -13.79 27.37
CA PHE A 879 -4.41 -12.79 26.63
C PHE A 879 -2.92 -13.14 26.45
N CYS A 880 -2.43 -14.20 27.10
CA CYS A 880 -1.09 -14.71 26.87
C CYS A 880 -0.91 -15.33 25.46
N ASN A 881 0.34 -15.39 24.96
CA ASN A 881 0.67 -15.92 23.63
C ASN A 881 0.56 -17.46 23.49
N CYS A 882 0.00 -18.17 24.47
CA CYS A 882 -0.11 -19.63 24.44
C CYS A 882 -0.99 -20.14 23.29
N LEU A 883 -2.07 -19.43 22.94
CA LEU A 883 -2.92 -19.77 21.79
C LEU A 883 -2.13 -19.68 20.48
N GLU A 884 -1.40 -18.58 20.30
CA GLU A 884 -0.60 -18.30 19.11
C GLU A 884 0.52 -19.33 18.93
N LYS A 885 1.27 -19.61 20.00
CA LYS A 885 2.30 -20.67 20.00
C LYS A 885 1.70 -22.06 19.79
N GLY A 886 0.51 -22.33 20.35
CA GLY A 886 -0.22 -23.58 20.15
C GLY A 886 -0.59 -23.84 18.69
N ILE A 887 -1.11 -22.82 18.01
CA ILE A 887 -1.42 -22.89 16.57
C ILE A 887 -0.15 -23.05 15.75
N SER A 888 0.91 -22.31 16.10
CA SER A 888 2.23 -22.42 15.47
C SER A 888 2.77 -23.85 15.53
N ARG A 889 2.70 -24.49 16.70
CA ARG A 889 3.09 -25.90 16.89
C ARG A 889 2.26 -26.84 16.03
N LEU A 890 0.94 -26.67 15.99
CA LEU A 890 0.07 -27.52 15.15
C LEU A 890 0.44 -27.41 13.67
N ILE A 891 0.69 -26.20 13.17
CA ILE A 891 1.14 -25.97 11.78
C ILE A 891 2.47 -26.71 11.54
N MET A 892 3.42 -26.60 12.48
CA MET A 892 4.71 -27.28 12.38
C MET A 892 4.59 -28.80 12.42
N GLU A 893 3.79 -29.36 13.33
CA GLU A 893 3.53 -30.79 13.41
C GLU A 893 2.95 -31.33 12.11
N ASP A 894 1.95 -30.66 11.56
CA ASP A 894 1.36 -31.04 10.27
C ASP A 894 2.38 -30.92 9.13
N ARG A 895 3.22 -29.88 9.16
CA ARG A 895 4.26 -29.71 8.15
C ARG A 895 5.34 -30.79 8.23
N LEU A 896 5.77 -31.18 9.43
CA LEU A 896 6.72 -32.28 9.64
C LEU A 896 6.14 -33.64 9.20
N LEU A 897 4.82 -33.76 9.12
CA LEU A 897 4.09 -34.88 8.48
C LEU A 897 3.90 -34.71 6.96
N LYS A 898 4.59 -33.74 6.34
CA LYS A 898 4.56 -33.42 4.91
C LYS A 898 3.21 -32.95 4.38
N ARG A 899 2.36 -32.38 5.23
CA ARG A 899 1.11 -31.76 4.77
C ARG A 899 1.42 -30.47 4.00
N ASP A 900 0.68 -30.27 2.92
CA ASP A 900 0.76 -29.05 2.13
C ASP A 900 0.08 -27.88 2.90
N PRO A 901 0.58 -26.63 2.81
CA PRO A 901 -0.07 -25.47 3.43
C PRO A 901 -1.58 -25.36 3.18
N VAL A 902 -2.06 -25.78 1.99
CA VAL A 902 -3.49 -25.82 1.68
C VAL A 902 -4.24 -26.83 2.56
N GLU A 903 -3.67 -28.02 2.77
CA GLU A 903 -4.25 -29.07 3.61
C GLU A 903 -4.27 -28.64 5.08
N ILE A 904 -3.21 -27.98 5.56
CA ILE A 904 -3.11 -27.44 6.92
C ILE A 904 -4.20 -26.38 7.15
N SER A 905 -4.34 -25.43 6.23
CA SER A 905 -5.39 -24.41 6.25
C SER A 905 -6.79 -25.03 6.30
N GLN A 906 -7.07 -26.04 5.47
CA GLN A 906 -8.35 -26.74 5.44
C GLN A 906 -8.63 -27.48 6.75
N LYS A 907 -7.62 -28.12 7.35
CA LYS A 907 -7.74 -28.81 8.65
C LYS A 907 -8.10 -27.82 9.76
N LEU A 908 -7.40 -26.68 9.85
CA LEU A 908 -7.68 -25.64 10.85
C LEU A 908 -9.08 -25.06 10.70
N PHE A 909 -9.53 -24.82 9.46
CA PHE A 909 -10.89 -24.36 9.18
C PHE A 909 -11.95 -25.40 9.58
N LYS A 910 -11.73 -26.68 9.24
CA LYS A 910 -12.71 -27.75 9.50
C LYS A 910 -12.85 -28.05 11.00
N LEU A 911 -11.73 -28.13 11.72
CA LEU A 911 -11.73 -28.57 13.12
C LEU A 911 -12.00 -27.43 14.12
N TYR A 912 -11.45 -26.25 13.86
CA TYR A 912 -11.44 -25.14 14.81
C TYR A 912 -12.22 -23.93 14.31
N GLN A 913 -12.76 -23.95 13.08
CA GLN A 913 -13.34 -22.76 12.46
C GLN A 913 -12.36 -21.58 12.41
N ILE A 914 -11.06 -21.88 12.31
CA ILE A 914 -10.00 -20.89 12.15
C ILE A 914 -9.68 -20.78 10.66
N GLN A 915 -9.90 -19.59 10.09
CA GLN A 915 -9.53 -19.26 8.72
C GLN A 915 -8.09 -18.75 8.68
N ILE A 916 -7.25 -19.45 7.93
CA ILE A 916 -5.87 -19.08 7.62
C ILE A 916 -5.64 -19.21 6.12
N TYR A 917 -4.94 -18.27 5.49
CA TYR A 917 -4.63 -18.38 4.06
C TYR A 917 -3.39 -19.25 3.85
N PRO A 918 -3.37 -20.15 2.84
CA PRO A 918 -2.22 -21.00 2.57
C PRO A 918 -0.92 -20.23 2.30
N GLY A 919 -1.00 -19.06 1.65
CA GLY A 919 0.17 -18.20 1.43
C GLY A 919 0.79 -17.64 2.72
N ASP A 920 0.00 -17.47 3.78
CA ASP A 920 0.52 -17.03 5.09
C ASP A 920 1.29 -18.16 5.77
N ILE A 921 0.73 -19.37 5.76
CA ILE A 921 1.42 -20.56 6.27
C ILE A 921 2.73 -20.76 5.51
N PHE A 922 2.70 -20.64 4.18
CA PHE A 922 3.91 -20.75 3.36
C PHE A 922 4.98 -19.72 3.75
N SER A 923 4.59 -18.44 3.86
CA SER A 923 5.52 -17.35 4.18
C SER A 923 6.11 -17.50 5.58
N TRP A 924 5.28 -17.91 6.55
CA TRP A 924 5.73 -18.18 7.91
C TRP A 924 6.66 -19.39 7.98
N LEU A 925 6.36 -20.49 7.26
CA LEU A 925 7.27 -21.64 7.17
C LEU A 925 8.63 -21.26 6.56
N ASP A 926 8.64 -20.39 5.55
CA ASP A 926 9.89 -19.87 4.99
C ASP A 926 10.69 -19.05 6.02
N MET A 927 10.00 -18.21 6.80
CA MET A 927 10.61 -17.47 7.90
C MET A 927 11.20 -18.40 8.97
N ILE A 928 10.46 -19.44 9.37
CA ILE A 928 10.96 -20.45 10.31
C ILE A 928 12.21 -21.15 9.77
N VAL A 929 12.26 -21.48 8.48
CA VAL A 929 13.48 -22.05 7.86
C VAL A 929 14.65 -21.07 7.94
N ARG A 930 14.44 -19.77 7.73
CA ARG A 930 15.48 -18.74 7.87
C ARG A 930 15.98 -18.61 9.31
N LEU A 931 15.07 -18.64 10.29
CA LEU A 931 15.41 -18.62 11.70
C LEU A 931 16.18 -19.88 12.11
N LEU A 932 15.77 -21.06 11.64
CA LEU A 932 16.52 -22.30 11.89
C LEU A 932 17.93 -22.27 11.26
N ASP A 933 18.09 -21.62 10.11
CA ASP A 933 19.40 -21.37 9.54
C ASP A 933 20.23 -20.37 10.37
N ALA A 934 19.60 -19.36 10.97
CA ALA A 934 20.25 -18.46 11.91
C ALA A 934 20.71 -19.20 13.17
N VAL A 935 19.82 -20.01 13.76
CA VAL A 935 20.13 -20.91 14.89
C VAL A 935 21.31 -21.81 14.54
N LYS A 936 21.33 -22.39 13.33
CA LYS A 936 22.45 -23.19 12.83
C LYS A 936 23.75 -22.38 12.73
N ARG A 937 23.73 -21.15 12.20
CA ARG A 937 24.93 -20.30 12.09
C ARG A 937 25.48 -19.91 13.46
N ILE A 938 24.60 -19.53 14.39
CA ILE A 938 24.97 -19.18 15.76
C ILE A 938 25.49 -20.41 16.51
N ALA A 939 24.80 -21.55 16.43
CA ALA A 939 25.28 -22.81 17.00
C ALA A 939 26.67 -23.21 16.46
N ASN A 940 26.94 -22.97 15.18
CA ASN A 940 28.25 -23.19 14.59
C ASN A 940 29.32 -22.22 15.15
N ALA A 941 28.97 -20.96 15.41
CA ALA A 941 29.87 -19.99 16.05
C ALA A 941 30.28 -20.40 17.47
N PHE A 942 29.39 -21.10 18.18
CA PHE A 942 29.63 -21.66 19.53
C PHE A 942 30.11 -23.12 19.52
N ASN A 943 30.48 -23.68 18.36
CA ASN A 943 30.94 -25.06 18.21
C ASN A 943 29.97 -26.12 18.80
N LEU A 944 28.67 -26.01 18.46
CA LEU A 944 27.62 -26.96 18.87
C LEU A 944 27.20 -27.86 17.69
N PRO A 945 28.02 -28.84 17.26
CA PRO A 945 27.82 -29.59 16.01
C PRO A 945 26.55 -30.46 16.00
N TYR A 946 26.09 -30.93 17.15
CA TYR A 946 24.85 -31.70 17.27
C TYR A 946 23.61 -30.84 16.96
N ILE A 947 23.57 -29.59 17.45
CA ILE A 947 22.50 -28.63 17.12
C ILE A 947 22.57 -28.25 15.63
N VAL A 948 23.77 -28.03 15.09
CA VAL A 948 23.96 -27.75 13.66
C VAL A 948 23.40 -28.88 12.80
N THR A 949 23.67 -30.13 13.17
CA THR A 949 23.21 -31.31 12.45
C THR A 949 21.70 -31.46 12.54
N GLU A 950 21.12 -31.30 13.73
CA GLU A 950 19.68 -31.44 13.93
C GLU A 950 18.88 -30.31 13.26
N SER A 951 19.40 -29.08 13.31
CA SER A 951 18.83 -27.93 12.58
C SER A 951 18.80 -28.17 11.07
N LYS A 952 19.86 -28.77 10.50
CA LYS A 952 19.88 -29.15 9.07
C LYS A 952 18.80 -30.17 8.72
N LYS A 953 18.57 -31.17 9.59
CA LYS A 953 17.50 -32.17 9.38
C LYS A 953 16.13 -31.51 9.43
N LEU A 954 15.88 -30.67 10.44
CA LEU A 954 14.63 -29.92 10.58
C LEU A 954 14.32 -29.06 9.36
N VAL A 955 15.30 -28.25 8.92
CA VAL A 955 15.17 -27.44 7.71
C VAL A 955 14.76 -28.32 6.52
N LYS A 956 15.46 -29.44 6.29
CA LYS A 956 15.12 -30.35 5.17
C LYS A 956 13.73 -30.97 5.30
N LEU A 957 13.23 -31.23 6.51
CA LEU A 957 11.89 -31.78 6.73
C LEU A 957 10.80 -30.74 6.50
N ILE A 958 11.04 -29.49 6.89
CA ILE A 958 10.10 -28.39 6.70
C ILE A 958 10.07 -27.97 5.22
N GLU A 959 11.22 -28.00 4.55
CA GLU A 959 11.34 -27.73 3.13
C GLU A 959 10.59 -28.76 2.28
N ASN A 960 10.55 -30.04 2.64
CA ASN A 960 9.96 -31.10 1.81
C ASN A 960 8.51 -31.39 2.15
#